data_AF-A0A2E6MZU4-F1
#
_entry.id   AF-A0A2E6MZU4-F1
#
_cell.length_a   1.000
_cell.length_b   1.000
_cell.length_c   1.000
_cell.angle_alpha   90.00
_cell.angle_beta   90.00
_cell.angle_gamma   90.00
#
_symmetry.space_group_name_H-M   'P 1'
#
loop_
_entity.id
_entity.type
_entity.pdbx_description
1 polymer ?
#
loop_
_entity_poly.entity_id
_entity_poly.type
_entity_poly.pdbx_seq_one_letter_code
_entity_poly.pdbx_strand_id
1 'polypeptide(L)'
;MQKLLTSALLLVVAFSIQPLMSADSELVAPGLGDPGELVKIYIDTGRTVDGKVLISGRDAGQQLIVNGEYTSGQIRDLTRDAEITITPEGIISIDETGYVSPVAEGDATIHVKTATGQDASVQVTVTNIVVDLPVNFPNQVTPVFTKFGCNGGGCHGKSGGQNGFRLSLLGFEPAEDFEFLVKEAKGRRLFPAAPDRSLLLQKGAGTLPHGGGARLDPESASYRLLYRWIEQGMPYGNADDPVVTHIEVYPKERLMGREADQQINVVAYFSDGSSEDVTRTTSFDSNDTEMAEVTPNGLVTTSKLTGSVAVMARFQGHVGVFRATVPLGIEVENLPKSNGYVDDLVFGKLQRLGLPASGISDDASFLRRVTIDIAGRLPTLEESEAFLQSEDPEKRSKWIDKLLASTDYADYFANKWSAILRNKRRNDNDKISTYSFYQWIRNSLHDNKPYDQFVGEIVTATGSPADNPAVTWFREVKDQAAQVEDTAQLFLGLRIQCARCHHHPFEKWSQQDYYGFAAFFSRIGRKKADMPGMDRVFHNRGKASANNPKTSQAVPPTGLGGEPLDIAEEDDPRQYLADWLGRPDNEFFAKALVNRYWKHFFGRGLVDPEDDMRVTNPASNPELLNSLAQDFIDNGYDLKRLVKTITTSTTYQLSSEPNDWNKDDKQNFSRYYPKRLNAEVLLDSIDQVTGTTTSFAGVPVGTRATQLPDNGFNSYFLTVFGRPESSSACECERSSEANLAQSLHLLNSGEIQGKLTNGAGRAAKLSGDSGRDDQVKIRELYLLAFSRVPTAEEIQIAQAHIEKSEQAKIAYEDIVWALINTKEFLFNH
;
A
#
# COMPACT_ATOMS: atom_id res chain seq x y z
N MET A 1 -19.72 -45.53 -3.26
CA MET A 1 -19.25 -44.42 -2.40
C MET A 1 -17.80 -44.55 -1.92
N GLN A 2 -17.19 -45.73 -1.89
CA GLN A 2 -15.74 -45.86 -1.59
C GLN A 2 -14.85 -45.94 -2.86
N LYS A 3 -15.46 -46.18 -4.03
CA LYS A 3 -14.79 -46.26 -5.35
C LYS A 3 -14.52 -44.91 -6.04
N LEU A 4 -15.26 -43.84 -5.70
CA LEU A 4 -15.03 -42.49 -6.23
C LEU A 4 -13.78 -41.82 -5.64
N LEU A 5 -13.43 -42.16 -4.40
CA LEU A 5 -12.27 -41.61 -3.70
C LEU A 5 -10.94 -42.28 -4.08
N THR A 6 -10.95 -43.49 -4.65
CA THR A 6 -9.72 -44.24 -4.94
C THR A 6 -9.22 -44.06 -6.37
N SER A 7 -10.10 -43.82 -7.35
CA SER A 7 -9.70 -43.58 -8.74
C SER A 7 -9.30 -42.12 -9.01
N ALA A 8 -9.97 -41.14 -8.39
CA ALA A 8 -9.63 -39.72 -8.54
C ALA A 8 -8.34 -39.32 -7.78
N LEU A 9 -8.01 -40.00 -6.67
CA LEU A 9 -6.75 -39.77 -5.96
C LEU A 9 -5.52 -40.17 -6.80
N LEU A 10 -5.65 -41.17 -7.68
CA LEU A 10 -4.55 -41.55 -8.58
C LEU A 10 -4.31 -40.52 -9.69
N LEU A 11 -5.34 -39.76 -10.10
CA LEU A 11 -5.19 -38.68 -11.08
C LEU A 11 -4.54 -37.43 -10.45
N VAL A 12 -4.86 -37.14 -9.18
CA VAL A 12 -4.25 -36.03 -8.42
C VAL A 12 -2.79 -36.33 -8.03
N VAL A 13 -2.42 -37.61 -7.88
CA VAL A 13 -1.04 -38.04 -7.61
C VAL A 13 -0.17 -38.10 -8.88
N ALA A 14 -0.76 -38.14 -10.08
CA ALA A 14 0.01 -38.08 -11.33
C ALA A 14 0.33 -36.64 -11.80
N PHE A 15 -0.37 -35.62 -11.27
CA PHE A 15 -0.17 -34.22 -11.68
C PHE A 15 0.78 -33.41 -10.79
N SER A 16 1.49 -34.05 -9.87
CA SER A 16 2.55 -33.37 -9.14
C SER A 16 3.47 -34.38 -8.47
N ILE A 17 4.76 -34.09 -8.54
CA ILE A 17 5.92 -34.80 -7.95
C ILE A 17 6.67 -35.66 -8.97
N GLN A 18 7.35 -34.99 -9.91
CA GLN A 18 8.75 -35.37 -10.12
C GLN A 18 9.54 -34.89 -8.90
N PRO A 19 10.28 -35.75 -8.19
CA PRO A 19 11.30 -35.29 -7.27
C PRO A 19 12.47 -34.80 -8.13
N LEU A 20 12.53 -33.49 -8.38
CA LEU A 20 13.79 -32.82 -8.71
C LEU A 20 14.69 -32.92 -7.47
N MET A 21 15.35 -34.07 -7.31
CA MET A 21 16.56 -34.16 -6.50
C MET A 21 17.72 -33.66 -7.34
N SER A 22 17.72 -32.34 -7.54
CA SER A 22 18.94 -31.56 -7.73
C SER A 22 19.24 -30.96 -6.37
N ALA A 23 20.42 -31.24 -5.82
CA ALA A 23 20.97 -30.38 -4.78
C ALA A 23 21.31 -29.05 -5.48
N ASP A 24 20.30 -28.19 -5.66
CA ASP A 24 20.50 -26.86 -6.21
C ASP A 24 21.44 -26.14 -5.24
N SER A 25 22.68 -25.93 -5.68
CA SER A 25 23.55 -24.94 -5.06
C SER A 25 22.76 -23.65 -5.03
N GLU A 26 22.40 -23.18 -3.83
CA GLU A 26 21.63 -21.96 -3.66
C GLU A 26 22.34 -20.83 -4.41
N LEU A 27 21.71 -20.30 -5.45
CA LEU A 27 22.30 -19.25 -6.27
C LEU A 27 22.59 -18.04 -5.39
N VAL A 28 23.86 -17.68 -5.28
CA VAL A 28 24.29 -16.55 -4.46
C VAL A 28 24.21 -15.29 -5.32
N ALA A 29 23.31 -14.38 -4.95
CA ALA A 29 23.19 -13.10 -5.63
C ALA A 29 24.48 -12.26 -5.43
N PRO A 30 25.04 -11.65 -6.49
CA PRO A 30 26.25 -10.82 -6.40
C PRO A 30 26.12 -9.58 -5.51
N GLY A 31 24.90 -9.07 -5.33
CA GLY A 31 24.63 -7.85 -4.58
C GLY A 31 25.28 -6.62 -5.22
N LEU A 32 25.89 -5.76 -4.42
CA LEU A 32 26.57 -4.57 -4.93
C LEU A 32 27.85 -4.86 -5.71
N GLY A 33 28.35 -6.09 -5.68
CA GLY A 33 29.69 -6.42 -6.18
C GLY A 33 30.82 -5.80 -5.36
N ASP A 34 32.05 -5.99 -5.83
CA ASP A 34 33.25 -5.40 -5.24
C ASP A 34 33.21 -3.87 -5.38
N PRO A 35 33.29 -3.09 -4.29
CA PRO A 35 33.32 -1.64 -4.38
C PRO A 35 34.60 -1.12 -5.05
N GLY A 36 35.68 -1.89 -5.08
CA GLY A 36 37.00 -1.48 -5.53
C GLY A 36 37.77 -0.73 -4.44
N GLU A 37 38.70 0.14 -4.85
CA GLU A 37 39.54 0.89 -3.90
C GLU A 37 38.77 2.08 -3.32
N LEU A 38 39.01 2.38 -2.03
CA LEU A 38 38.47 3.56 -1.39
C LEU A 38 39.19 4.81 -1.95
N VAL A 39 38.44 5.70 -2.60
CA VAL A 39 38.97 6.91 -3.25
C VAL A 39 39.13 8.03 -2.25
N LYS A 40 38.06 8.32 -1.49
CA LYS A 40 38.04 9.38 -0.47
C LYS A 40 36.99 9.07 0.59
N ILE A 41 37.14 9.73 1.73
CA ILE A 41 36.09 9.78 2.74
C ILE A 41 35.61 11.22 2.95
N TYR A 42 34.38 11.37 3.42
CA TYR A 42 33.85 12.66 3.88
C TYR A 42 32.86 12.46 5.03
N ILE A 43 32.76 13.45 5.89
CA ILE A 43 31.87 13.42 7.05
C ILE A 43 30.61 14.18 6.67
N ASP A 44 29.46 13.52 6.80
CA ASP A 44 28.15 14.13 6.66
C ASP A 44 27.49 14.23 8.04
N THR A 45 26.87 15.38 8.26
CA THR A 45 26.16 15.72 9.50
C THR A 45 24.77 16.31 9.19
N GLY A 46 24.46 16.57 7.92
CA GLY A 46 23.23 17.26 7.48
C GLY A 46 23.11 18.74 7.89
N ARG A 47 24.05 19.26 8.70
CA ARG A 47 23.95 20.62 9.28
C ARG A 47 25.29 21.36 9.41
N THR A 48 26.24 21.03 8.54
CA THR A 48 27.50 21.78 8.44
C THR A 48 27.25 23.13 7.77
N VAL A 49 27.61 24.23 8.44
CA VAL A 49 27.57 25.59 7.91
C VAL A 49 29.00 26.14 7.90
N ASP A 50 29.48 26.60 6.75
CA ASP A 50 30.86 27.08 6.56
C ASP A 50 31.95 26.09 7.04
N GLY A 51 31.70 24.79 6.88
CA GLY A 51 32.62 23.71 7.30
C GLY A 51 32.61 23.41 8.80
N LYS A 52 31.68 24.00 9.57
CA LYS A 52 31.57 23.86 11.02
C LYS A 52 30.23 23.26 11.43
N VAL A 53 30.27 22.45 12.49
CA VAL A 53 29.10 21.96 13.21
C VAL A 53 29.02 22.72 14.54
N LEU A 54 27.86 23.32 14.82
CA LEU A 54 27.60 23.99 16.08
C LEU A 54 26.84 23.05 17.04
N ILE A 55 27.45 22.77 18.18
CA ILE A 55 26.80 22.07 19.30
C ILE A 55 26.61 23.07 20.43
N SER A 56 25.36 23.45 20.69
CA SER A 56 25.03 24.42 21.75
C SER A 56 24.20 23.76 22.84
N GLY A 57 24.70 23.79 24.09
CA GLY A 57 24.04 23.18 25.23
C GLY A 57 24.65 21.83 25.64
N ARG A 58 24.63 21.53 26.94
CA ARG A 58 25.25 20.32 27.52
C ARG A 58 24.60 18.99 27.13
N ASP A 59 23.34 19.00 26.65
CA ASP A 59 22.60 17.79 26.24
C ASP A 59 22.42 17.71 24.72
N ALA A 60 22.91 18.69 23.96
CA ALA A 60 22.93 18.65 22.51
C ALA A 60 23.97 17.65 22.02
N GLY A 61 23.87 17.23 20.77
CA GLY A 61 24.90 16.41 20.15
C GLY A 61 24.77 16.37 18.64
N GLN A 62 25.55 15.49 18.03
CA GLN A 62 25.59 15.30 16.59
C GLN A 62 25.88 13.85 16.27
N GLN A 63 25.01 13.19 15.48
CA GLN A 63 25.36 11.91 14.88
C GLN A 63 26.24 12.15 13.65
N LEU A 64 27.41 11.52 13.61
CA LEU A 64 28.28 11.53 12.43
C LEU A 64 27.88 10.42 11.47
N ILE A 65 28.09 10.69 10.18
CA ILE A 65 28.08 9.69 9.12
C ILE A 65 29.38 9.84 8.34
N VAL A 66 30.27 8.85 8.43
CA VAL A 66 31.49 8.81 7.61
C VAL A 66 31.16 8.07 6.33
N ASN A 67 31.16 8.78 5.21
CA ASN A 67 30.92 8.19 3.90
C ASN A 67 32.25 7.87 3.23
N GLY A 68 32.40 6.65 2.71
CA GLY A 68 33.48 6.25 1.82
C GLY A 68 33.01 6.16 0.38
N GLU A 69 33.65 6.90 -0.52
CA GLU A 69 33.42 6.83 -1.97
C GLU A 69 34.48 5.94 -2.60
N TYR A 70 34.06 4.95 -3.38
CA TYR A 70 34.93 3.94 -3.98
C TYR A 70 35.06 4.10 -5.49
N THR A 71 36.06 3.45 -6.10
CA THR A 71 36.33 3.53 -7.55
C THR A 71 35.17 3.05 -8.42
N SER A 72 34.30 2.19 -7.90
CA SER A 72 33.05 1.77 -8.57
C SER A 72 31.95 2.85 -8.60
N GLY A 73 32.13 3.95 -7.85
CA GLY A 73 31.08 4.95 -7.58
C GLY A 73 30.16 4.57 -6.41
N GLN A 74 30.35 3.40 -5.79
CA GLN A 74 29.63 3.04 -4.57
C GLN A 74 29.99 3.99 -3.43
N ILE A 75 28.98 4.30 -2.61
CA ILE A 75 29.17 5.02 -1.34
C ILE A 75 28.77 4.08 -0.21
N ARG A 76 29.67 3.85 0.75
CA ARG A 76 29.41 3.01 1.93
C ARG A 76 29.57 3.80 3.22
N ASP A 77 28.83 3.38 4.23
CA ASP A 77 28.99 3.88 5.58
C ASP A 77 30.24 3.26 6.21
N LEU A 78 31.18 4.11 6.64
CA LEU A 78 32.42 3.75 7.32
C LEU A 78 32.47 4.30 8.75
N THR A 79 31.34 4.76 9.31
CA THR A 79 31.27 5.41 10.62
C THR A 79 31.83 4.52 11.72
N ARG A 80 31.61 3.20 11.61
CA ARG A 80 32.10 2.19 12.57
C ARG A 80 33.45 1.58 12.19
N ASP A 81 33.93 1.84 10.98
CA ASP A 81 35.18 1.27 10.45
C ASP A 81 36.35 2.27 10.52
N ALA A 82 36.05 3.57 10.62
CA ALA A 82 37.06 4.61 10.62
C ALA A 82 37.64 4.89 12.02
N GLU A 83 38.93 5.19 12.07
CA GLU A 83 39.60 5.70 13.27
C GLU A 83 39.25 7.18 13.45
N ILE A 84 38.69 7.53 14.61
CA ILE A 84 38.28 8.90 14.92
C ILE A 84 39.14 9.44 16.06
N THR A 85 39.75 10.61 15.82
CA THR A 85 40.54 11.36 16.81
C THR A 85 40.05 12.80 16.90
N ILE A 86 40.32 13.46 18.03
CA ILE A 86 39.78 14.77 18.37
C ILE A 86 40.95 15.70 18.72
N THR A 87 40.95 16.93 18.21
CA THR A 87 41.99 17.92 18.54
C THR A 87 41.39 19.33 18.75
N PRO A 88 41.63 19.98 19.91
CA PRO A 88 42.23 19.43 21.13
C PRO A 88 41.30 18.44 21.83
N GLU A 89 41.88 17.50 22.59
CA GLU A 89 41.11 16.60 23.44
C GLU A 89 40.36 17.36 24.56
N GLY A 90 39.25 16.80 25.04
CA GLY A 90 38.51 17.31 26.20
C GLY A 90 37.42 18.34 25.90
N ILE A 91 37.22 18.74 24.64
CA ILE A 91 36.12 19.63 24.21
C ILE A 91 34.86 18.83 23.87
N ILE A 92 35.01 17.70 23.19
CA ILE A 92 33.94 16.78 22.80
C ILE A 92 34.35 15.33 23.07
N SER A 93 33.37 14.45 23.19
CA SER A 93 33.54 12.99 23.24
C SER A 93 32.72 12.33 22.13
N ILE A 94 33.22 11.24 21.56
CA ILE A 94 32.53 10.48 20.52
C ILE A 94 32.42 9.03 21.00
N ASP A 95 31.21 8.46 20.96
CA ASP A 95 30.99 7.07 21.32
C ASP A 95 31.16 6.11 20.11
N GLU A 96 31.08 4.81 20.37
CA GLU A 96 31.25 3.76 19.35
C GLU A 96 30.22 3.81 18.21
N THR A 97 29.11 4.54 18.39
CA THR A 97 28.10 4.74 17.35
C THR A 97 28.40 5.95 16.46
N GLY A 98 29.47 6.70 16.74
CA GLY A 98 29.83 7.93 16.04
C GLY A 98 29.05 9.14 16.51
N TYR A 99 28.45 9.12 17.71
CA TYR A 99 27.72 10.25 18.25
C TYR A 99 28.60 11.18 19.06
N VAL A 100 28.66 12.44 18.66
CA VAL A 100 29.41 13.51 19.32
C VAL A 100 28.58 14.10 20.45
N SER A 101 29.17 14.14 21.65
CA SER A 101 28.62 14.81 22.83
C SER A 101 29.57 15.90 23.33
N PRO A 102 29.06 17.04 23.81
CA PRO A 102 29.86 18.14 24.32
C PRO A 102 30.45 17.81 25.71
N VAL A 103 31.71 18.21 25.95
CA VAL A 103 32.42 18.04 27.23
C VAL A 103 32.82 19.39 27.84
N ALA A 104 33.39 20.27 27.02
CA ALA A 104 33.76 21.64 27.41
C ALA A 104 33.50 22.62 26.25
N GLU A 105 33.37 23.91 26.56
CA GLU A 105 33.21 24.95 25.53
C GLU A 105 34.52 25.19 24.79
N GLY A 106 34.43 25.43 23.48
CA GLY A 106 35.58 25.69 22.63
C GLY A 106 35.43 25.09 21.24
N ASP A 107 36.48 25.28 20.43
CA ASP A 107 36.58 24.68 19.10
C ASP A 107 37.38 23.38 19.17
N ALA A 108 36.89 22.35 18.48
CA ALA A 108 37.61 21.10 18.24
C ALA A 108 37.49 20.71 16.77
N THR A 109 38.46 19.93 16.30
CA THR A 109 38.40 19.28 14.99
C THR A 109 38.30 17.78 15.21
N ILE A 110 37.31 17.18 14.56
CA ILE A 110 37.19 15.73 14.46
C ILE A 110 38.00 15.32 13.23
N HIS A 111 38.98 14.45 13.43
CA HIS A 111 39.79 13.86 12.38
C HIS A 111 39.37 12.40 12.22
N VAL A 112 38.99 12.03 11.01
CA VAL A 112 38.60 10.67 10.66
C VAL A 112 39.65 10.13 9.70
N LYS A 113 40.12 8.92 9.94
CA LYS A 113 41.10 8.24 9.09
C LYS A 113 40.72 6.79 8.88
N THR A 114 40.84 6.30 7.66
CA THR A 114 40.64 4.87 7.36
C THR A 114 41.94 4.09 7.46
N ALA A 115 41.83 2.76 7.59
CA ALA A 115 42.98 1.86 7.57
C ALA A 115 43.82 1.97 6.28
N THR A 116 43.19 2.37 5.16
CA THR A 116 43.83 2.59 3.86
C THR A 116 44.44 3.98 3.69
N GLY A 117 44.32 4.85 4.70
CA GLY A 117 45.03 6.13 4.79
C GLY A 117 44.27 7.36 4.31
N GLN A 118 43.05 7.22 3.81
CA GLN A 118 42.18 8.36 3.49
C GLN A 118 41.74 9.06 4.76
N ASP A 119 41.67 10.39 4.71
CA ASP A 119 41.32 11.23 5.84
C ASP A 119 40.24 12.26 5.48
N ALA A 120 39.47 12.65 6.50
CA ALA A 120 38.54 13.76 6.45
C ALA A 120 38.51 14.44 7.83
N SER A 121 38.10 15.70 7.84
CA SER A 121 37.92 16.40 9.10
C SER A 121 36.72 17.34 9.07
N VAL A 122 36.09 17.52 10.21
CA VAL A 122 35.03 18.51 10.41
C VAL A 122 35.31 19.32 11.67
N GLN A 123 35.12 20.62 11.60
CA GLN A 123 35.26 21.50 12.77
C GLN A 123 33.96 21.47 13.58
N VAL A 124 34.09 21.44 14.89
CA VAL A 124 32.98 21.48 15.85
C VAL A 124 33.23 22.63 16.81
N THR A 125 32.27 23.53 16.91
CA THR A 125 32.26 24.59 17.91
C THR A 125 31.24 24.24 18.97
N VAL A 126 31.68 24.22 20.23
CA VAL A 126 30.83 23.91 21.37
C VAL A 126 30.60 25.15 22.22
N THR A 127 29.34 25.48 22.46
CA THR A 127 28.92 26.68 23.22
C THR A 127 27.85 26.35 24.25
N ASN A 128 27.67 27.22 25.24
CA ASN A 128 26.56 27.19 26.20
C ASN A 128 26.45 25.87 27.01
N ILE A 129 27.57 25.23 27.36
CA ILE A 129 27.57 24.11 28.31
C ILE A 129 27.44 24.65 29.74
N VAL A 130 28.17 25.72 30.05
CA VAL A 130 28.23 26.29 31.41
C VAL A 130 26.98 27.08 31.76
N VAL A 131 26.32 27.63 30.73
CA VAL A 131 25.01 28.27 30.86
C VAL A 131 23.95 27.18 30.98
N ASP A 132 23.19 27.20 32.06
CA ASP A 132 22.04 26.30 32.19
C ASP A 132 20.87 26.83 31.36
N LEU A 133 20.83 26.44 30.08
CA LEU A 133 19.78 26.87 29.17
C LEU A 133 18.42 26.32 29.65
N PRO A 134 17.36 27.16 29.66
CA PRO A 134 16.02 26.68 29.97
C PRO A 134 15.59 25.58 29.00
N VAL A 135 15.12 24.45 29.54
CA VAL A 135 14.56 23.38 28.71
C VAL A 135 13.22 23.83 28.14
N ASN A 136 13.06 23.72 26.83
CA ASN A 136 11.78 23.98 26.18
C ASN A 136 10.94 22.68 26.15
N PHE A 137 9.75 22.71 26.74
CA PHE A 137 8.92 21.53 26.90
C PHE A 137 8.41 20.98 25.55
N PRO A 138 7.73 21.77 24.69
CA PRO A 138 7.35 21.32 23.35
C PRO A 138 8.52 20.77 22.54
N ASN A 139 9.67 21.46 22.56
CA ASN A 139 10.77 21.17 21.65
C ASN A 139 11.63 19.97 22.10
N GLN A 140 11.81 19.80 23.43
CA GLN A 140 12.80 18.86 23.95
C GLN A 140 12.18 17.77 24.83
N VAL A 141 11.13 18.06 25.60
CA VAL A 141 10.52 17.09 26.52
C VAL A 141 9.48 16.22 25.82
N THR A 142 8.58 16.82 25.06
CA THR A 142 7.51 16.08 24.35
C THR A 142 8.06 14.98 23.42
N PRO A 143 9.12 15.21 22.61
CA PRO A 143 9.67 14.16 21.74
C PRO A 143 10.21 12.95 22.49
N VAL A 144 10.72 13.12 23.72
CA VAL A 144 11.19 12.01 24.55
C VAL A 144 10.04 11.04 24.83
N PHE A 145 8.83 11.54 25.12
CA PHE A 145 7.68 10.66 25.35
C PHE A 145 7.29 9.87 24.11
N THR A 146 7.40 10.47 22.93
CA THR A 146 7.14 9.81 21.64
C THR A 146 8.20 8.76 21.34
N LYS A 147 9.48 9.10 21.52
CA LYS A 147 10.61 8.21 21.31
C LYS A 147 10.48 6.90 22.07
N PHE A 148 10.09 6.97 23.34
CA PHE A 148 9.97 5.80 24.21
C PHE A 148 8.55 5.22 24.28
N GLY A 149 7.63 5.71 23.45
CA GLY A 149 6.26 5.19 23.32
C GLY A 149 5.34 5.50 24.51
N CYS A 150 5.75 6.38 25.43
CA CYS A 150 4.98 6.77 26.62
C CYS A 150 3.61 7.36 26.24
N ASN A 151 3.59 8.18 25.20
CA ASN A 151 2.40 8.86 24.66
C ASN A 151 1.82 8.13 23.43
N GLY A 152 2.11 6.83 23.26
CA GLY A 152 1.47 6.00 22.25
C GLY A 152 0.04 5.59 22.62
N GLY A 153 -0.75 5.18 21.63
CA GLY A 153 -2.16 4.79 21.81
C GLY A 153 -2.38 3.56 22.72
N GLY A 154 -1.34 2.75 22.95
CA GLY A 154 -1.38 1.65 23.91
C GLY A 154 -1.13 2.05 25.37
N CYS A 155 -0.68 3.29 25.64
CA CYS A 155 -0.21 3.75 26.95
C CYS A 155 -0.92 5.05 27.37
N HIS A 156 -0.18 6.13 27.64
CA HIS A 156 -0.75 7.39 28.12
C HIS A 156 -1.36 8.24 26.99
N GLY A 157 -1.05 7.93 25.73
CA GLY A 157 -1.56 8.63 24.53
C GLY A 157 -2.97 8.28 24.10
N LYS A 158 -3.63 7.31 24.76
CA LYS A 158 -5.03 6.99 24.47
C LYS A 158 -5.95 8.08 25.00
N SER A 159 -7.13 8.23 24.39
CA SER A 159 -8.09 9.31 24.71
C SER A 159 -8.42 9.46 26.20
N GLY A 160 -8.55 8.34 26.92
CA GLY A 160 -8.81 8.32 28.37
C GLY A 160 -7.55 8.41 29.26
N GLY A 161 -6.35 8.42 28.69
CA GLY A 161 -5.09 8.21 29.41
C GLY A 161 -5.02 6.83 30.08
N GLN A 162 -3.95 6.57 30.82
CA GLN A 162 -3.74 5.32 31.57
C GLN A 162 -3.60 5.62 33.07
N ASN A 163 -4.41 4.95 33.89
CA ASN A 163 -4.43 5.09 35.35
C ASN A 163 -4.56 6.56 35.82
N GLY A 164 -5.41 7.32 35.14
CA GLY A 164 -5.64 8.73 35.43
C GLY A 164 -4.47 9.64 35.09
N PHE A 165 -3.53 9.23 34.22
CA PHE A 165 -2.52 10.10 33.62
C PHE A 165 -2.62 10.03 32.10
N ARG A 166 -2.75 11.19 31.46
CA ARG A 166 -2.97 11.33 30.02
C ARG A 166 -1.84 12.16 29.41
N LEU A 167 -1.42 11.74 28.22
CA LEU A 167 -0.64 12.52 27.28
C LEU A 167 -1.42 12.56 25.95
N SER A 168 -1.18 13.57 25.14
CA SER A 168 -1.62 13.67 23.76
C SER A 168 -0.95 12.58 22.93
N LEU A 169 -1.68 12.00 21.98
CA LEU A 169 -1.15 10.93 21.14
C LEU A 169 0.10 11.45 20.39
N LEU A 170 1.22 10.76 20.50
CA LEU A 170 2.50 11.11 19.86
C LEU A 170 3.01 12.54 20.09
N GLY A 171 2.48 13.25 21.10
CA GLY A 171 2.95 14.58 21.47
C GLY A 171 2.42 15.70 20.58
N PHE A 172 1.32 15.48 19.87
CA PHE A 172 0.73 16.48 18.98
C PHE A 172 0.18 17.72 19.71
N GLU A 173 -0.06 17.63 21.03
CA GLU A 173 -0.63 18.71 21.84
C GLU A 173 0.22 18.99 23.09
N PRO A 174 1.40 19.59 22.94
CA PRO A 174 2.35 19.76 24.04
C PRO A 174 1.80 20.64 25.17
N ALA A 175 0.90 21.59 24.89
CA ALA A 175 0.23 22.38 25.93
C ALA A 175 -0.62 21.49 26.85
N GLU A 176 -1.40 20.56 26.29
CA GLU A 176 -2.20 19.62 27.09
C GLU A 176 -1.30 18.66 27.87
N ASP A 177 -0.25 18.13 27.23
CA ASP A 177 0.74 17.27 27.86
C ASP A 177 1.32 17.91 29.13
N PHE A 178 1.69 19.18 29.03
CA PHE A 178 2.20 19.95 30.15
C PHE A 178 1.17 20.10 31.27
N GLU A 179 -0.09 20.44 30.96
CA GLU A 179 -1.16 20.57 31.96
C GLU A 179 -1.38 19.26 32.72
N PHE A 180 -1.48 18.12 32.02
CA PHE A 180 -1.70 16.81 32.64
C PHE A 180 -0.49 16.34 33.45
N LEU A 181 0.71 16.62 32.96
CA LEU A 181 1.93 16.18 33.62
C LEU A 181 2.25 17.05 34.85
N VAL A 182 2.14 18.37 34.73
CA VAL A 182 2.61 19.33 35.73
C VAL A 182 1.51 19.74 36.72
N LYS A 183 0.27 19.97 36.27
CA LYS A 183 -0.77 20.59 37.12
C LYS A 183 -1.80 19.59 37.66
N GLU A 184 -2.18 18.62 36.85
CA GLU A 184 -3.21 17.65 37.23
C GLU A 184 -2.78 16.78 38.44
N ALA A 185 -3.75 16.19 39.14
CA ALA A 185 -3.53 15.43 40.37
C ALA A 185 -2.71 16.18 41.44
N LYS A 186 -2.86 17.51 41.50
CA LYS A 186 -2.15 18.43 42.40
C LYS A 186 -0.63 18.38 42.22
N GLY A 187 -0.16 18.17 40.99
CA GLY A 187 1.27 18.17 40.64
C GLY A 187 2.09 17.00 41.19
N ARG A 188 1.44 15.96 41.74
CA ARG A 188 2.11 14.83 42.43
C ARG A 188 3.07 14.00 41.56
N ARG A 189 3.13 14.24 40.26
CA ARG A 189 3.90 13.44 39.30
C ARG A 189 5.36 13.88 39.20
N LEU A 190 5.63 15.13 39.54
CA LEU A 190 6.94 15.77 39.44
C LEU A 190 7.31 16.39 40.78
N PHE A 191 8.57 16.31 41.16
CA PHE A 191 9.06 16.87 42.42
C PHE A 191 10.36 17.65 42.19
N PRO A 192 10.28 18.95 41.86
CA PRO A 192 11.45 19.77 41.52
C PRO A 192 12.53 19.82 42.61
N ALA A 193 12.15 19.74 43.88
CA ALA A 193 13.10 19.77 45.00
C ALA A 193 13.93 18.48 45.14
N ALA A 194 13.50 17.38 44.52
CA ALA A 194 14.26 16.13 44.41
C ALA A 194 13.82 15.42 43.12
N PRO A 195 14.36 15.82 41.95
CA PRO A 195 13.86 15.36 40.65
C PRO A 195 13.86 13.83 40.50
N ASP A 196 14.86 13.14 41.08
CA ASP A 196 14.99 11.67 41.14
C ASP A 196 13.81 10.97 41.84
N ARG A 197 13.07 11.70 42.70
CA ARG A 197 11.86 11.22 43.39
C ARG A 197 10.58 11.48 42.59
N SER A 198 10.67 12.11 41.43
CA SER A 198 9.52 12.31 40.54
C SER A 198 9.00 10.98 40.03
N LEU A 199 7.69 10.76 40.13
CA LEU A 199 7.06 9.53 39.63
C LEU A 199 7.31 9.31 38.14
N LEU A 200 7.45 10.39 37.36
CA LEU A 200 7.82 10.31 35.94
C LEU A 200 9.15 9.56 35.74
N LEU A 201 10.21 9.99 36.43
CA LEU A 201 11.53 9.39 36.31
C LEU A 201 11.57 7.99 36.93
N GLN A 202 11.00 7.81 38.12
CA GLN A 202 11.02 6.51 38.80
C GLN A 202 10.29 5.41 38.03
N LYS A 203 9.12 5.73 37.46
CA LYS A 203 8.36 4.77 36.64
C LYS A 203 8.98 4.60 35.26
N GLY A 204 9.48 5.68 34.66
CA GLY A 204 10.19 5.64 33.39
C GLY A 204 11.41 4.73 33.46
N ALA A 205 12.20 4.84 34.53
CA ALA A 205 13.40 4.02 34.73
C ALA A 205 13.14 2.64 35.36
N GLY A 206 11.89 2.33 35.68
CA GLY A 206 11.50 1.06 36.30
C GLY A 206 12.00 0.87 37.73
N THR A 207 12.51 1.91 38.40
CA THR A 207 12.84 1.86 39.84
C THR A 207 11.59 1.81 40.72
N LEU A 208 10.45 2.27 40.19
CA LEU A 208 9.11 2.00 40.70
C LEU A 208 8.33 1.15 39.67
N PRO A 209 7.57 0.13 40.10
CA PRO A 209 6.79 -0.70 39.18
C PRO A 209 5.87 0.11 38.27
N HIS A 210 5.97 -0.18 36.97
CA HIS A 210 5.19 0.43 35.92
C HIS A 210 4.69 -0.64 34.95
N GLY A 211 3.39 -0.65 34.65
CA GLY A 211 2.79 -1.66 33.77
C GLY A 211 3.34 -1.65 32.33
N GLY A 212 3.92 -0.54 31.89
CA GLY A 212 4.59 -0.44 30.59
C GLY A 212 6.06 -0.91 30.59
N GLY A 213 6.60 -1.35 31.73
CA GLY A 213 8.01 -1.66 31.91
C GLY A 213 8.91 -0.43 32.05
N ALA A 214 10.22 -0.66 32.15
CA ALA A 214 11.23 0.38 32.06
C ALA A 214 11.35 0.87 30.62
N ARG A 215 11.31 2.19 30.43
CA ARG A 215 11.33 2.87 29.13
C ARG A 215 12.44 3.91 29.01
N LEU A 216 12.99 4.38 30.12
CA LEU A 216 14.08 5.35 30.18
C LEU A 216 15.27 4.73 30.89
N ASP A 217 16.43 4.75 30.25
CA ASP A 217 17.68 4.38 30.92
C ASP A 217 18.15 5.58 31.79
N PRO A 218 18.41 5.40 33.11
CA PRO A 218 18.97 6.45 33.97
C PRO A 218 20.23 7.12 33.42
N GLU A 219 21.03 6.39 32.63
CA GLU A 219 22.28 6.90 32.04
C GLU A 219 22.07 7.55 30.66
N SER A 220 20.84 7.59 30.15
CA SER A 220 20.53 8.20 28.85
C SER A 220 20.50 9.73 28.90
N ALA A 221 20.81 10.35 27.76
CA ALA A 221 20.66 11.80 27.58
C ALA A 221 19.20 12.26 27.80
N SER A 222 18.23 11.47 27.37
CA SER A 222 16.81 11.77 27.57
C SER A 222 16.41 11.78 29.05
N TYR A 223 16.96 10.86 29.87
CA TYR A 223 16.72 10.90 31.32
C TYR A 223 17.32 12.16 31.95
N ARG A 224 18.57 12.51 31.60
CA ARG A 224 19.22 13.74 32.07
C ARG A 224 18.46 15.00 31.68
N LEU A 225 17.97 15.07 30.43
CA LEU A 225 17.14 16.16 29.94
C LEU A 225 15.85 16.32 30.76
N LEU A 226 15.13 15.22 31.02
CA LEU A 226 13.92 15.24 31.85
C LEU A 226 14.22 15.62 33.30
N TYR A 227 15.33 15.11 33.86
CA TYR A 227 15.79 15.48 35.19
C TYR A 227 16.03 16.99 35.28
N ARG A 228 16.82 17.55 34.35
CA ARG A 228 17.11 18.99 34.29
C ARG A 228 15.85 19.81 34.13
N TRP A 229 14.93 19.40 33.26
CA TRP A 229 13.65 20.09 33.10
C TRP A 229 12.87 20.17 34.42
N ILE A 230 12.84 19.08 35.19
CA ILE A 230 12.19 19.05 36.51
C ILE A 230 12.95 19.95 37.50
N GLU A 231 14.27 19.88 37.52
CA GLU A 231 15.16 20.68 38.38
C GLU A 231 14.98 22.19 38.15
N GLN A 232 14.83 22.60 36.88
CA GLN A 232 14.57 23.99 36.49
C GLN A 232 13.15 24.49 36.84
N GLY A 233 12.34 23.68 37.52
CA GLY A 233 10.98 24.04 37.88
C GLY A 233 9.97 23.84 36.75
N MET A 234 10.28 22.95 35.79
CA MET A 234 9.41 22.52 34.70
C MET A 234 8.97 23.68 33.79
N PRO A 235 9.90 24.46 33.21
CA PRO A 235 9.54 25.52 32.27
C PRO A 235 8.79 24.96 31.06
N TYR A 236 7.81 25.71 30.55
CA TYR A 236 7.12 25.36 29.29
C TYR A 236 7.94 25.80 28.07
N GLY A 237 8.42 27.03 28.08
CA GLY A 237 8.95 27.74 26.91
C GLY A 237 8.23 29.08 26.73
N ASN A 238 8.69 29.91 25.81
CA ASN A 238 8.09 31.20 25.45
C ASN A 238 7.34 31.12 24.13
N ALA A 239 6.42 32.05 23.89
CA ALA A 239 5.63 32.11 22.65
C ALA A 239 6.48 32.41 21.40
N ASP A 240 7.61 33.11 21.59
CA ASP A 240 8.54 33.49 20.52
C ASP A 240 9.69 32.48 20.36
N ASP A 241 9.69 31.38 21.12
CA ASP A 241 10.71 30.34 20.95
C ASP A 241 10.60 29.70 19.55
N PRO A 242 11.72 29.38 18.89
CA PRO A 242 11.69 28.77 17.56
C PRO A 242 10.94 27.43 17.56
N VAL A 243 10.16 27.19 16.51
CA VAL A 243 9.40 25.94 16.33
C VAL A 243 9.94 25.13 15.16
N VAL A 244 9.84 23.80 15.23
CA VAL A 244 10.27 22.92 14.15
C VAL A 244 9.35 23.10 12.93
N THR A 245 9.95 23.45 11.80
CA THR A 245 9.26 23.65 10.51
C THR A 245 9.20 22.37 9.69
N HIS A 246 10.26 21.56 9.72
CA HIS A 246 10.37 20.26 9.07
C HIS A 246 11.56 19.48 9.64
N ILE A 247 11.66 18.20 9.27
CA ILE A 247 12.84 17.38 9.48
C ILE A 247 13.39 16.84 8.17
N GLU A 248 14.68 16.60 8.10
CA GLU A 248 15.32 15.86 7.02
C GLU A 248 16.13 14.67 7.56
N VAL A 249 16.19 13.60 6.78
CA VAL A 249 17.00 12.41 7.07
C VAL A 249 18.19 12.40 6.13
N TYR A 250 19.39 12.20 6.66
CA TYR A 250 20.61 12.07 5.87
C TYR A 250 21.28 10.72 6.08
N PRO A 251 21.77 10.07 5.00
CA PRO A 251 21.42 10.36 3.61
C PRO A 251 19.90 10.18 3.36
N LYS A 252 19.36 10.80 2.29
CA LYS A 252 17.95 10.59 1.90
C LYS A 252 17.73 9.21 1.28
N GLU A 253 18.74 8.72 0.56
CA GLU A 253 18.71 7.40 -0.07
C GLU A 253 20.10 6.76 -0.15
N ARG A 254 20.14 5.43 -0.25
CA ARG A 254 21.38 4.66 -0.42
C ARG A 254 21.15 3.41 -1.26
N LEU A 255 22.09 3.11 -2.16
CA LEU A 255 22.26 1.76 -2.70
C LEU A 255 23.08 0.95 -1.70
N MET A 256 22.48 -0.09 -1.13
CA MET A 256 23.05 -0.86 -0.03
C MET A 256 23.31 -2.30 -0.45
N GLY A 257 24.34 -2.92 0.15
CA GLY A 257 24.55 -4.34 0.03
C GLY A 257 23.46 -5.11 0.77
N ARG A 258 23.46 -6.44 0.65
CA ARG A 258 22.68 -7.30 1.54
C ARG A 258 23.39 -7.39 2.88
N GLU A 259 22.63 -7.47 3.98
CA GLU A 259 23.20 -7.62 5.32
C GLU A 259 24.21 -6.49 5.64
N ALA A 260 23.98 -5.31 5.04
CA ALA A 260 24.80 -4.12 5.19
C ALA A 260 24.12 -3.08 6.08
N ASP A 261 24.95 -2.33 6.79
CA ASP A 261 24.55 -1.28 7.72
C ASP A 261 24.67 0.12 7.10
N GLN A 262 23.74 1.00 7.47
CA GLN A 262 23.79 2.44 7.20
C GLN A 262 23.30 3.20 8.43
N GLN A 263 24.18 3.99 9.04
CA GLN A 263 23.80 5.02 9.99
C GLN A 263 23.08 6.15 9.25
N ILE A 264 21.91 6.53 9.75
CA ILE A 264 21.24 7.76 9.34
C ILE A 264 21.26 8.76 10.50
N ASN A 265 21.12 10.03 10.17
CA ASN A 265 20.82 11.06 11.15
C ASN A 265 19.60 11.88 10.71
N VAL A 266 18.96 12.53 11.69
CA VAL A 266 17.75 13.31 11.50
C VAL A 266 18.00 14.71 12.01
N VAL A 267 17.82 15.70 11.14
CA VAL A 267 18.02 17.11 11.44
C VAL A 267 16.66 17.80 11.49
N ALA A 268 16.37 18.48 12.59
CA ALA A 268 15.22 19.37 12.71
C ALA A 268 15.62 20.80 12.34
N TYR A 269 14.79 21.48 11.54
CA TYR A 269 14.99 22.87 11.13
C TYR A 269 13.94 23.76 11.78
N PHE A 270 14.40 24.83 12.43
CA PHE A 270 13.56 25.72 13.23
C PHE A 270 13.19 27.00 12.47
N SER A 271 12.13 27.67 12.93
CA SER A 271 11.56 28.88 12.31
C SER A 271 12.49 30.10 12.32
N ASP A 272 13.55 30.10 13.14
CA ASP A 272 14.58 31.14 13.19
C ASP A 272 15.78 30.84 12.27
N GLY A 273 15.72 29.74 11.51
CA GLY A 273 16.80 29.27 10.62
C GLY A 273 17.85 28.41 11.32
N SER A 274 17.75 28.19 12.64
CA SER A 274 18.62 27.24 13.33
C SER A 274 18.25 25.79 13.00
N SER A 275 19.17 24.86 13.28
CA SER A 275 18.95 23.42 13.11
C SER A 275 19.59 22.64 14.24
N GLU A 276 19.06 21.45 14.53
CA GLU A 276 19.54 20.54 15.58
C GLU A 276 19.54 19.09 15.08
N ASP A 277 20.52 18.29 15.49
CA ASP A 277 20.46 16.84 15.32
C ASP A 277 19.51 16.26 16.38
N VAL A 278 18.44 15.64 15.91
CA VAL A 278 17.38 15.07 16.74
C VAL A 278 17.30 13.55 16.63
N THR A 279 18.35 12.91 16.10
CA THR A 279 18.40 11.47 15.79
C THR A 279 18.05 10.62 17.02
N ARG A 280 18.67 10.92 18.17
CA ARG A 280 18.46 10.16 19.42
C ARG A 280 17.09 10.35 20.05
N THR A 281 16.35 11.38 19.64
CA THR A 281 14.97 11.67 20.08
C THR A 281 13.92 11.37 19.02
N THR A 282 14.33 10.86 17.86
CA THR A 282 13.44 10.51 16.74
C THR A 282 13.00 9.06 16.83
N SER A 283 11.71 8.76 16.63
CA SER A 283 11.27 7.37 16.47
C SER A 283 11.45 6.90 15.03
N PHE A 284 11.87 5.64 14.86
CA PHE A 284 12.12 5.04 13.55
C PHE A 284 11.28 3.79 13.37
N ASP A 285 10.71 3.60 12.18
CA ASP A 285 9.98 2.39 11.80
C ASP A 285 10.30 2.02 10.34
N SER A 286 10.55 0.74 10.06
CA SER A 286 10.69 0.23 8.68
C SER A 286 9.31 -0.12 8.11
N ASN A 287 9.07 0.18 6.84
CA ASN A 287 7.83 -0.22 6.17
C ASN A 287 7.81 -1.70 5.76
N ASP A 288 8.97 -2.35 5.70
CA ASP A 288 9.12 -3.79 5.44
C ASP A 288 10.30 -4.35 6.25
N THR A 289 9.99 -4.95 7.40
CA THR A 289 10.99 -5.55 8.30
C THR A 289 11.61 -6.83 7.74
N GLU A 290 11.03 -7.47 6.72
CA GLU A 290 11.70 -8.59 6.04
C GLU A 290 12.87 -8.09 5.19
N MET A 291 12.85 -6.82 4.75
CA MET A 291 13.88 -6.21 3.91
C MET A 291 14.89 -5.35 4.67
N ALA A 292 14.48 -4.60 5.68
CA ALA A 292 15.41 -3.88 6.56
C ALA A 292 14.81 -3.60 7.93
N GLU A 293 15.66 -3.63 8.95
CA GLU A 293 15.35 -3.19 10.31
C GLU A 293 16.09 -1.88 10.63
N VAL A 294 15.60 -1.17 11.65
CA VAL A 294 16.23 0.07 12.13
C VAL A 294 16.29 0.06 13.65
N THR A 295 17.47 0.39 14.19
CA THR A 295 17.66 0.52 15.63
C THR A 295 17.10 1.85 16.16
N PRO A 296 16.86 1.99 17.47
CA PRO A 296 16.49 3.28 18.04
C PRO A 296 17.50 4.41 17.75
N ASN A 297 18.77 4.12 17.47
CA ASN A 297 19.75 5.17 17.20
C ASN A 297 19.91 5.48 15.70
N GLY A 298 19.00 5.00 14.85
CA GLY A 298 19.04 5.27 13.41
C GLY A 298 20.08 4.44 12.65
N LEU A 299 20.48 3.28 13.16
CA LEU A 299 21.24 2.31 12.36
C LEU A 299 20.27 1.44 11.59
N VAL A 300 20.31 1.51 10.25
CA VAL A 300 19.50 0.69 9.34
C VAL A 300 20.32 -0.50 8.89
N THR A 301 19.76 -1.71 9.02
CA THR A 301 20.39 -2.96 8.59
C THR A 301 19.50 -3.63 7.56
N THR A 302 20.05 -3.87 6.37
CA THR A 302 19.36 -4.56 5.27
C THR A 302 19.40 -6.08 5.46
N SER A 303 18.40 -6.77 4.92
CA SER A 303 18.29 -8.23 4.91
C SER A 303 18.75 -8.81 3.56
N LYS A 304 18.35 -10.04 3.24
CA LYS A 304 18.73 -10.75 2.01
C LYS A 304 17.85 -10.43 0.79
N LEU A 305 16.68 -9.81 1.01
CA LEU A 305 15.73 -9.52 -0.06
C LEU A 305 16.21 -8.40 -0.98
N THR A 306 15.86 -8.49 -2.25
CA THR A 306 16.15 -7.47 -3.27
C THR A 306 14.97 -6.53 -3.45
N GLY A 307 15.24 -5.23 -3.62
CA GLY A 307 14.23 -4.23 -3.90
C GLY A 307 14.49 -2.91 -3.20
N SER A 308 13.42 -2.20 -2.87
CA SER A 308 13.46 -0.92 -2.18
C SER A 308 12.68 -1.00 -0.87
N VAL A 309 13.23 -0.41 0.20
CA VAL A 309 12.62 -0.31 1.54
C VAL A 309 12.75 1.11 2.06
N ALA A 310 11.76 1.55 2.82
CA ALA A 310 11.70 2.88 3.40
C ALA A 310 11.71 2.80 4.92
N VAL A 311 12.61 3.57 5.53
CA VAL A 311 12.67 3.77 6.98
C VAL A 311 12.12 5.14 7.30
N MET A 312 11.00 5.17 7.99
CA MET A 312 10.36 6.39 8.48
C MET A 312 11.10 6.90 9.72
N ALA A 313 11.29 8.20 9.78
CA ALA A 313 11.80 8.95 10.94
C ALA A 313 10.71 9.94 11.38
N ARG A 314 10.31 9.92 12.67
CA ARG A 314 9.26 10.79 13.21
C ARG A 314 9.75 11.62 14.39
N PHE A 315 9.56 12.93 14.29
CA PHE A 315 9.91 13.89 15.33
C PHE A 315 8.90 15.05 15.35
N GLN A 316 8.27 15.32 16.50
CA GLN A 316 7.27 16.38 16.70
C GLN A 316 6.15 16.44 15.63
N GLY A 317 5.67 15.28 15.20
CA GLY A 317 4.64 15.18 14.16
C GLY A 317 5.13 15.41 12.74
N HIS A 318 6.38 15.83 12.56
CA HIS A 318 7.06 15.81 11.28
C HIS A 318 7.58 14.41 10.96
N VAL A 319 7.63 14.12 9.67
CA VAL A 319 8.05 12.82 9.17
C VAL A 319 9.05 12.99 8.02
N GLY A 320 10.18 12.30 8.15
CA GLY A 320 11.20 12.14 7.12
C GLY A 320 11.36 10.66 6.76
N VAL A 321 11.99 10.37 5.62
CA VAL A 321 12.15 9.00 5.14
C VAL A 321 13.55 8.80 4.57
N PHE A 322 14.23 7.75 5.03
CA PHE A 322 15.39 7.17 4.36
C PHE A 322 14.95 6.04 3.43
N ARG A 323 15.54 5.96 2.23
CA ARG A 323 15.28 4.87 1.28
C ARG A 323 16.53 4.04 1.03
N ALA A 324 16.45 2.74 1.30
CA ALA A 324 17.47 1.79 0.89
C ALA A 324 17.03 1.06 -0.38
N THR A 325 17.94 0.94 -1.34
CA THR A 325 17.80 0.06 -2.50
C THR A 325 18.82 -1.06 -2.37
N VAL A 326 18.35 -2.30 -2.33
CA VAL A 326 19.18 -3.50 -2.21
C VAL A 326 19.15 -4.24 -3.55
N PRO A 327 20.24 -4.20 -4.34
CA PRO A 327 20.27 -4.85 -5.65
C PRO A 327 20.50 -6.36 -5.53
N LEU A 328 20.05 -7.08 -6.55
CA LEU A 328 20.46 -8.46 -6.82
C LEU A 328 21.89 -8.47 -7.40
N GLY A 329 22.21 -7.51 -8.27
CA GLY A 329 23.57 -7.31 -8.79
C GLY A 329 23.95 -8.14 -10.01
N ILE A 330 22.99 -8.82 -10.64
CA ILE A 330 23.26 -9.56 -11.88
C ILE A 330 23.33 -8.56 -13.03
N GLU A 331 24.27 -8.79 -13.96
CA GLU A 331 24.31 -8.01 -15.19
C GLU A 331 23.08 -8.31 -16.05
N VAL A 332 22.24 -7.30 -16.25
CA VAL A 332 20.98 -7.41 -17.01
C VAL A 332 21.24 -6.98 -18.45
N GLU A 333 21.86 -7.86 -19.23
CA GLU A 333 22.21 -7.58 -20.64
C GLU A 333 21.00 -7.66 -21.59
N ASN A 334 20.08 -8.60 -21.32
CA ASN A 334 19.00 -8.95 -22.25
C ASN A 334 17.63 -8.78 -21.59
N LEU A 335 17.00 -7.62 -21.81
CA LEU A 335 15.60 -7.41 -21.47
C LEU A 335 14.71 -7.59 -22.70
N PRO A 336 13.45 -8.02 -22.52
CA PRO A 336 12.47 -7.98 -23.59
C PRO A 336 12.35 -6.57 -24.19
N LYS A 337 11.98 -6.50 -25.47
CA LYS A 337 11.83 -5.22 -26.18
C LYS A 337 10.78 -4.35 -25.50
N SER A 338 11.18 -3.15 -25.07
CA SER A 338 10.26 -2.13 -24.55
C SER A 338 9.20 -1.73 -25.57
N ASN A 339 7.96 -1.55 -25.11
CA ASN A 339 6.81 -1.07 -25.87
C ASN A 339 6.21 0.20 -25.22
N GLY A 340 7.07 1.13 -24.81
CA GLY A 340 6.68 2.46 -24.34
C GLY A 340 7.21 2.78 -22.94
N TYR A 341 6.80 3.94 -22.42
CA TYR A 341 7.37 4.50 -21.18
C TYR A 341 7.15 3.62 -19.94
N VAL A 342 6.07 2.81 -19.90
CA VAL A 342 5.83 1.85 -18.83
C VAL A 342 7.00 0.87 -18.73
N ASP A 343 7.39 0.32 -19.87
CA ASP A 343 8.48 -0.65 -19.95
C ASP A 343 9.82 0.00 -19.70
N ASP A 344 10.07 1.18 -20.27
CA ASP A 344 11.33 1.92 -20.05
C ASP A 344 11.59 2.18 -18.56
N LEU A 345 10.54 2.56 -17.81
CA LEU A 345 10.64 2.86 -16.38
C LEU A 345 10.74 1.61 -15.52
N VAL A 346 10.05 0.51 -15.87
CA VAL A 346 10.18 -0.77 -15.17
C VAL A 346 11.55 -1.38 -15.44
N PHE A 347 11.94 -1.50 -16.72
CA PHE A 347 13.19 -2.08 -17.15
C PHE A 347 14.40 -1.28 -16.69
N GLY A 348 14.33 0.05 -16.70
CA GLY A 348 15.37 0.90 -16.11
C GLY A 348 15.53 0.65 -14.61
N LYS A 349 14.45 0.37 -13.86
CA LYS A 349 14.55 -0.05 -12.45
C LYS A 349 15.15 -1.45 -12.32
N LEU A 350 14.73 -2.40 -13.13
CA LEU A 350 15.27 -3.77 -13.13
C LEU A 350 16.77 -3.81 -13.42
N GLN A 351 17.24 -3.00 -14.37
CA GLN A 351 18.67 -2.83 -14.67
C GLN A 351 19.43 -2.25 -13.48
N ARG A 352 18.91 -1.21 -12.82
CA ARG A 352 19.53 -0.64 -11.61
C ARG A 352 19.62 -1.66 -10.46
N LEU A 353 18.64 -2.55 -10.33
CA LEU A 353 18.65 -3.63 -9.34
C LEU A 353 19.53 -4.81 -9.75
N GLY A 354 19.95 -4.88 -11.02
CA GLY A 354 20.55 -6.08 -11.58
C GLY A 354 19.60 -7.29 -11.49
N LEU A 355 18.30 -7.09 -11.71
CA LEU A 355 17.25 -8.11 -11.59
C LEU A 355 16.71 -8.47 -12.99
N PRO A 356 17.04 -9.64 -13.57
CA PRO A 356 16.58 -9.99 -14.91
C PRO A 356 15.07 -10.24 -14.95
N ALA A 357 14.43 -9.77 -16.01
CA ALA A 357 13.01 -10.04 -16.27
C ALA A 357 12.79 -11.47 -16.77
N SER A 358 11.60 -12.03 -16.54
CA SER A 358 11.15 -13.24 -17.22
C SER A 358 10.95 -12.99 -18.73
N GLY A 359 10.89 -14.05 -19.53
CA GLY A 359 10.55 -13.94 -20.96
C GLY A 359 9.12 -13.44 -21.18
N ILE A 360 8.75 -13.18 -22.44
CA ILE A 360 7.36 -12.84 -22.81
C ILE A 360 6.50 -14.09 -22.71
N SER A 361 5.28 -13.93 -22.19
CA SER A 361 4.28 -14.99 -22.13
C SER A 361 3.90 -15.47 -23.53
N ASP A 362 3.54 -16.74 -23.64
CA ASP A 362 2.97 -17.25 -24.89
C ASP A 362 1.57 -16.67 -25.14
N ASP A 363 1.06 -16.89 -26.35
CA ASP A 363 -0.24 -16.35 -26.78
C ASP A 363 -1.43 -16.93 -26.02
N ALA A 364 -1.35 -18.17 -25.54
CA ALA A 364 -2.43 -18.78 -24.77
C ALA A 364 -2.53 -18.16 -23.38
N SER A 365 -1.41 -18.04 -22.67
CA SER A 365 -1.33 -17.35 -21.39
C SER A 365 -1.75 -15.88 -21.53
N PHE A 366 -1.24 -15.16 -22.54
CA PHE A 366 -1.66 -13.79 -22.80
C PHE A 366 -3.18 -13.67 -23.01
N LEU A 367 -3.74 -14.49 -23.91
CA LEU A 367 -5.16 -14.46 -24.25
C LEU A 367 -6.04 -14.68 -23.01
N ARG A 368 -5.74 -15.73 -22.25
CA ARG A 368 -6.49 -16.04 -21.02
C ARG A 368 -6.36 -14.90 -20.03
N ARG A 369 -5.14 -14.40 -19.80
CA ARG A 369 -4.84 -13.37 -18.82
C ARG A 369 -5.57 -12.07 -19.08
N VAL A 370 -5.45 -11.56 -20.30
CA VAL A 370 -6.04 -10.27 -20.67
C VAL A 370 -7.57 -10.34 -20.74
N THR A 371 -8.13 -11.49 -21.11
CA THR A 371 -9.59 -11.69 -21.13
C THR A 371 -10.15 -11.76 -19.71
N ILE A 372 -9.48 -12.43 -18.79
CA ILE A 372 -9.87 -12.46 -17.37
C ILE A 372 -9.77 -11.05 -16.77
N ASP A 373 -8.65 -10.36 -16.98
CA ASP A 373 -8.41 -9.06 -16.37
C ASP A 373 -9.30 -7.94 -16.93
N ILE A 374 -9.62 -7.94 -18.23
CA ILE A 374 -10.46 -6.89 -18.83
C ILE A 374 -11.95 -7.27 -18.76
N ALA A 375 -12.31 -8.52 -19.05
CA ALA A 375 -13.69 -8.95 -19.27
C ALA A 375 -14.26 -9.84 -18.15
N GLY A 376 -13.47 -10.23 -17.14
CA GLY A 376 -13.95 -11.01 -16.00
C GLY A 376 -14.46 -12.41 -16.36
N ARG A 377 -13.97 -13.00 -17.44
CA ARG A 377 -14.37 -14.35 -17.91
C ARG A 377 -13.22 -15.06 -18.63
N LEU A 378 -13.40 -16.35 -18.90
CA LEU A 378 -12.50 -17.08 -19.81
C LEU A 378 -12.84 -16.74 -21.28
N PRO A 379 -11.86 -16.82 -22.20
CA PRO A 379 -12.12 -16.81 -23.64
C PRO A 379 -13.09 -17.94 -24.02
N THR A 380 -13.97 -17.71 -25.01
CA THR A 380 -14.76 -18.82 -25.57
C THR A 380 -13.88 -19.76 -26.39
N LEU A 381 -14.40 -20.94 -26.75
CA LEU A 381 -13.67 -21.87 -27.61
C LEU A 381 -13.31 -21.23 -28.96
N GLU A 382 -14.27 -20.55 -29.58
CA GLU A 382 -14.10 -19.88 -30.87
C GLU A 382 -13.09 -18.73 -30.77
N GLU A 383 -13.09 -18.00 -29.66
CA GLU A 383 -12.13 -16.93 -29.40
C GLU A 383 -10.71 -17.49 -29.24
N SER A 384 -10.54 -18.57 -28.45
CA SER A 384 -9.27 -19.27 -28.28
C SER A 384 -8.73 -19.79 -29.61
N GLU A 385 -9.56 -20.48 -30.41
CA GLU A 385 -9.11 -21.03 -31.69
C GLU A 385 -8.74 -19.94 -32.69
N ALA A 386 -9.58 -18.91 -32.84
CA ALA A 386 -9.32 -17.81 -33.78
C ALA A 386 -8.04 -17.03 -33.40
N PHE A 387 -7.82 -16.77 -32.12
CA PHE A 387 -6.65 -16.02 -31.67
C PHE A 387 -5.34 -16.80 -31.83
N LEU A 388 -5.35 -18.09 -31.46
CA LEU A 388 -4.18 -18.96 -31.58
C LEU A 388 -3.79 -19.25 -33.04
N GLN A 389 -4.77 -19.29 -33.95
CA GLN A 389 -4.53 -19.47 -35.39
C GLN A 389 -4.11 -18.18 -36.11
N SER A 390 -4.33 -17.01 -35.50
CA SER A 390 -3.98 -15.73 -36.11
C SER A 390 -2.48 -15.50 -36.15
N GLU A 391 -1.96 -15.20 -37.34
CA GLU A 391 -0.57 -14.79 -37.58
C GLU A 391 -0.40 -13.26 -37.62
N ASP A 392 -1.47 -12.49 -37.41
CA ASP A 392 -1.42 -11.02 -37.37
C ASP A 392 -0.49 -10.56 -36.23
N PRO A 393 0.60 -9.81 -36.52
CA PRO A 393 1.53 -9.33 -35.50
C PRO A 393 0.90 -8.37 -34.49
N GLU A 394 -0.26 -7.77 -34.81
CA GLU A 394 -1.01 -6.87 -33.93
C GLU A 394 -2.14 -7.57 -33.17
N LYS A 395 -2.29 -8.89 -33.28
CA LYS A 395 -3.44 -9.63 -32.71
C LYS A 395 -3.65 -9.34 -31.22
N ARG A 396 -2.57 -9.19 -30.43
CA ARG A 396 -2.63 -8.87 -28.99
C ARG A 396 -3.28 -7.51 -28.74
N SER A 397 -2.84 -6.46 -29.44
CA SER A 397 -3.42 -5.12 -29.32
C SER A 397 -4.87 -5.07 -29.82
N LYS A 398 -5.17 -5.72 -30.96
CA LYS A 398 -6.53 -5.77 -31.51
C LYS A 398 -7.49 -6.53 -30.58
N TRP A 399 -6.99 -7.55 -29.88
CA TRP A 399 -7.77 -8.26 -28.88
C TRP A 399 -8.09 -7.40 -27.66
N ILE A 400 -7.12 -6.64 -27.15
CA ILE A 400 -7.33 -5.65 -26.09
C ILE A 400 -8.43 -4.64 -26.50
N ASP A 401 -8.35 -4.09 -27.70
CA ASP A 401 -9.35 -3.15 -28.22
C ASP A 401 -10.75 -3.78 -28.29
N LYS A 402 -10.84 -5.05 -28.75
CA LYS A 402 -12.10 -5.79 -28.77
C LYS A 402 -12.69 -5.97 -27.36
N LEU A 403 -11.86 -6.31 -26.38
CA LEU A 403 -12.31 -6.50 -24.99
C LEU A 403 -12.77 -5.17 -24.37
N LEU A 404 -12.04 -4.07 -24.58
CA LEU A 404 -12.40 -2.73 -24.09
C LEU A 404 -13.68 -2.17 -24.74
N ALA A 405 -13.96 -2.56 -25.97
CA ALA A 405 -15.21 -2.22 -26.66
C ALA A 405 -16.40 -3.11 -26.24
N SER A 406 -16.14 -4.22 -25.54
CA SER A 406 -17.18 -5.19 -25.17
C SER A 406 -18.02 -4.72 -23.97
N THR A 407 -19.22 -5.29 -23.86
CA THR A 407 -20.03 -5.15 -22.65
C THR A 407 -19.43 -5.86 -21.44
N ASP A 408 -18.58 -6.86 -21.65
CA ASP A 408 -17.95 -7.62 -20.56
C ASP A 408 -17.02 -6.74 -19.72
N TYR A 409 -16.27 -5.83 -20.36
CA TYR A 409 -15.47 -4.81 -19.66
C TYR A 409 -16.34 -3.98 -18.72
N ALA A 410 -17.45 -3.46 -19.25
CA ALA A 410 -18.36 -2.62 -18.48
C ALA A 410 -19.02 -3.39 -17.32
N ASP A 411 -19.46 -4.62 -17.56
CA ASP A 411 -20.08 -5.48 -16.55
C ASP A 411 -19.11 -5.75 -15.38
N TYR A 412 -17.89 -6.17 -15.72
CA TYR A 412 -16.89 -6.57 -14.74
C TYR A 412 -16.38 -5.39 -13.92
N PHE A 413 -16.00 -4.28 -14.58
CA PHE A 413 -15.54 -3.10 -13.86
C PHE A 413 -16.69 -2.43 -13.08
N ALA A 414 -17.93 -2.53 -13.54
CA ALA A 414 -19.08 -2.07 -12.76
C ALA A 414 -19.26 -2.89 -11.49
N ASN A 415 -19.10 -4.21 -11.52
CA ASN A 415 -19.15 -5.04 -10.31
C ASN A 415 -18.06 -4.64 -9.30
N LYS A 416 -16.84 -4.36 -9.78
CA LYS A 416 -15.75 -3.87 -8.93
C LYS A 416 -16.08 -2.51 -8.30
N TRP A 417 -16.46 -1.52 -9.11
CA TRP A 417 -16.83 -0.19 -8.63
C TRP A 417 -18.05 -0.20 -7.72
N SER A 418 -19.06 -1.01 -8.02
CA SER A 418 -20.27 -1.19 -7.21
C SER A 418 -19.92 -1.61 -5.79
N ALA A 419 -18.94 -2.52 -5.62
CA ALA A 419 -18.50 -2.98 -4.32
C ALA A 419 -17.87 -1.86 -3.47
N ILE A 420 -16.88 -1.13 -4.02
CA ILE A 420 -16.17 -0.06 -3.29
C ILE A 420 -16.97 1.23 -3.16
N LEU A 421 -17.98 1.45 -4.01
CA LEU A 421 -19.01 2.49 -3.83
C LEU A 421 -20.13 2.04 -2.88
N ARG A 422 -19.91 0.94 -2.14
CA ARG A 422 -20.82 0.42 -1.11
C ARG A 422 -22.25 0.15 -1.62
N ASN A 423 -22.43 -0.21 -2.89
CA ASN A 423 -23.75 -0.43 -3.46
C ASN A 423 -24.33 -1.77 -2.99
N LYS A 424 -25.10 -1.72 -1.89
CA LYS A 424 -25.72 -2.89 -1.27
C LYS A 424 -27.20 -2.68 -0.97
N ARG A 425 -27.99 -3.76 -1.01
CA ARG A 425 -29.40 -3.73 -0.59
C ARG A 425 -29.56 -4.26 0.84
N ARG A 426 -30.36 -3.58 1.66
CA ARG A 426 -30.68 -4.00 3.04
C ARG A 426 -32.03 -4.71 3.12
N ASN A 427 -32.93 -4.37 2.20
CA ASN A 427 -34.26 -4.96 2.04
C ASN A 427 -34.72 -4.78 0.59
N ASP A 428 -35.87 -5.36 0.24
CA ASP A 428 -36.38 -5.35 -1.13
C ASP A 428 -36.68 -3.95 -1.69
N ASN A 429 -36.94 -2.94 -0.84
CA ASN A 429 -37.20 -1.58 -1.30
C ASN A 429 -35.94 -0.90 -1.88
N ASP A 430 -34.75 -1.37 -1.50
CA ASP A 430 -33.49 -0.81 -1.99
C ASP A 430 -33.16 -1.22 -3.42
N LYS A 431 -33.86 -2.24 -3.95
CA LYS A 431 -33.56 -2.89 -5.23
C LYS A 431 -33.57 -1.91 -6.39
N ILE A 432 -34.53 -0.99 -6.44
CA ILE A 432 -34.63 -0.01 -7.53
C ILE A 432 -33.36 0.84 -7.57
N SER A 433 -32.96 1.39 -6.42
CA SER A 433 -31.81 2.29 -6.30
C SER A 433 -30.48 1.58 -6.52
N THR A 434 -30.32 0.33 -6.04
CA THR A 434 -29.07 -0.42 -6.26
C THR A 434 -28.89 -0.84 -7.72
N TYR A 435 -29.97 -1.26 -8.38
CA TYR A 435 -29.94 -1.66 -9.78
C TYR A 435 -29.72 -0.45 -10.70
N SER A 436 -30.40 0.66 -10.46
CA SER A 436 -30.21 1.88 -11.27
C SER A 436 -28.80 2.42 -11.11
N PHE A 437 -28.23 2.39 -9.91
CA PHE A 437 -26.87 2.84 -9.67
C PHE A 437 -25.84 1.93 -10.35
N TYR A 438 -25.98 0.60 -10.22
CA TYR A 438 -25.13 -0.34 -10.96
C TYR A 438 -25.20 -0.09 -12.48
N GLN A 439 -26.40 0.08 -13.03
CA GLN A 439 -26.57 0.34 -14.45
C GLN A 439 -25.92 1.67 -14.88
N TRP A 440 -26.01 2.71 -14.06
CA TRP A 440 -25.33 3.98 -14.31
C TRP A 440 -23.81 3.85 -14.29
N ILE A 441 -23.24 3.10 -13.33
CA ILE A 441 -21.80 2.81 -13.28
C ILE A 441 -21.38 2.07 -14.54
N ARG A 442 -22.10 1.00 -14.87
CA ARG A 442 -21.86 0.17 -16.05
C ARG A 442 -21.90 0.97 -17.34
N ASN A 443 -22.92 1.81 -17.54
CA ASN A 443 -23.03 2.64 -18.73
C ASN A 443 -21.89 3.67 -18.79
N SER A 444 -21.54 4.30 -17.65
CA SER A 444 -20.43 5.25 -17.58
C SER A 444 -19.10 4.60 -18.02
N LEU A 445 -18.84 3.35 -17.62
CA LEU A 445 -17.66 2.60 -18.04
C LEU A 445 -17.73 2.17 -19.51
N HIS A 446 -18.89 1.69 -19.96
CA HIS A 446 -19.12 1.29 -21.35
C HIS A 446 -18.87 2.46 -22.31
N ASP A 447 -19.43 3.63 -22.00
CA ASP A 447 -19.35 4.84 -22.80
C ASP A 447 -18.02 5.60 -22.59
N ASN A 448 -17.14 5.07 -21.73
CA ASN A 448 -15.84 5.64 -21.38
C ASN A 448 -15.93 7.09 -20.88
N LYS A 449 -16.87 7.34 -19.96
CA LYS A 449 -17.00 8.63 -19.28
C LYS A 449 -15.66 9.00 -18.64
N PRO A 450 -15.14 10.22 -18.88
CA PRO A 450 -13.94 10.71 -18.20
C PRO A 450 -14.04 10.52 -16.68
N TYR A 451 -12.96 10.07 -16.05
CA TYR A 451 -12.99 9.69 -14.64
C TYR A 451 -13.29 10.86 -13.69
N ASP A 452 -12.79 12.06 -14.00
CA ASP A 452 -13.13 13.30 -13.30
C ASP A 452 -14.64 13.57 -13.31
N GLN A 453 -15.31 13.38 -14.46
CA GLN A 453 -16.76 13.50 -14.59
C GLN A 453 -17.50 12.38 -13.85
N PHE A 454 -17.02 11.14 -13.96
CA PHE A 454 -17.58 10.00 -13.22
C PHE A 454 -17.57 10.23 -11.71
N VAL A 455 -16.46 10.72 -11.15
CA VAL A 455 -16.35 11.04 -9.73
C VAL A 455 -17.15 12.28 -9.36
N GLY A 456 -17.08 13.33 -10.17
CA GLY A 456 -17.83 14.56 -9.97
C GLY A 456 -19.33 14.29 -9.85
N GLU A 457 -19.90 13.53 -10.78
CA GLU A 457 -21.33 13.16 -10.75
C GLU A 457 -21.74 12.40 -9.48
N ILE A 458 -20.86 11.60 -8.88
CA ILE A 458 -21.11 10.90 -7.61
C ILE A 458 -21.06 11.88 -6.44
N VAL A 459 -19.97 12.65 -6.31
CA VAL A 459 -19.74 13.56 -5.18
C VAL A 459 -20.77 14.68 -5.16
N THR A 460 -21.22 15.15 -6.32
CA THR A 460 -22.20 16.23 -6.44
C THR A 460 -23.63 15.76 -6.61
N ALA A 461 -23.91 14.45 -6.49
CA ALA A 461 -25.22 13.90 -6.81
C ALA A 461 -26.35 14.61 -6.03
N THR A 462 -27.40 14.98 -6.76
CA THR A 462 -28.65 15.56 -6.24
C THR A 462 -29.85 14.98 -6.99
N GLY A 463 -31.04 15.08 -6.40
CA GLY A 463 -32.26 14.49 -6.93
C GLY A 463 -32.63 13.20 -6.20
N SER A 464 -33.43 12.36 -6.86
CA SER A 464 -33.81 11.03 -6.39
C SER A 464 -33.05 9.94 -7.19
N PRO A 465 -32.94 8.70 -6.69
CA PRO A 465 -32.36 7.60 -7.46
C PRO A 465 -33.05 7.29 -8.81
N ALA A 466 -34.28 7.77 -9.03
CA ALA A 466 -34.98 7.66 -10.32
C ALA A 466 -34.46 8.67 -11.35
N ASP A 467 -34.17 9.89 -10.91
CA ASP A 467 -33.73 10.98 -11.79
C ASP A 467 -32.20 10.99 -11.94
N ASN A 468 -31.49 10.66 -10.87
CA ASN A 468 -30.04 10.62 -10.77
C ASN A 468 -29.59 9.42 -9.94
N PRO A 469 -29.26 8.28 -10.57
CA PRO A 469 -28.89 7.05 -9.87
C PRO A 469 -27.65 7.18 -8.97
N ALA A 470 -26.74 8.11 -9.25
CA ALA A 470 -25.54 8.34 -8.44
C ALA A 470 -25.88 8.80 -7.00
N VAL A 471 -27.08 9.36 -6.78
CA VAL A 471 -27.59 9.71 -5.44
C VAL A 471 -27.64 8.50 -4.50
N THR A 472 -27.75 7.27 -5.03
CA THR A 472 -27.75 6.04 -4.23
C THR A 472 -26.52 5.93 -3.33
N TRP A 473 -25.36 6.48 -3.73
CA TRP A 473 -24.15 6.50 -2.89
C TRP A 473 -24.39 7.17 -1.53
N PHE A 474 -25.16 8.27 -1.51
CA PHE A 474 -25.52 8.99 -0.28
C PHE A 474 -26.51 8.26 0.64
N ARG A 475 -27.09 7.14 0.20
CA ARG A 475 -27.89 6.25 1.06
C ARG A 475 -27.00 5.49 2.04
N GLU A 476 -25.90 4.94 1.53
CA GLU A 476 -24.94 4.16 2.34
C GLU A 476 -23.89 5.06 2.98
N VAL A 477 -23.45 6.10 2.27
CA VAL A 477 -22.51 7.12 2.75
C VAL A 477 -23.29 8.31 3.31
N LYS A 478 -24.02 8.03 4.39
CA LYS A 478 -25.02 8.95 4.94
C LYS A 478 -24.41 10.07 5.78
N ASP A 479 -23.55 9.73 6.71
CA ASP A 479 -23.02 10.69 7.68
C ASP A 479 -21.79 11.41 7.12
N GLN A 480 -21.58 12.66 7.55
CA GLN A 480 -20.50 13.51 7.04
C GLN A 480 -19.12 12.86 7.17
N ALA A 481 -18.89 12.11 8.25
CA ALA A 481 -17.65 11.38 8.43
C ALA A 481 -17.43 10.31 7.34
N ALA A 482 -18.45 9.52 7.02
CA ALA A 482 -18.34 8.53 5.95
C ALA A 482 -18.09 9.20 4.59
N GLN A 483 -18.67 10.38 4.35
CA GLN A 483 -18.47 11.14 3.11
C GLN A 483 -17.03 11.63 2.96
N VAL A 484 -16.45 12.14 4.05
CA VAL A 484 -15.04 12.55 4.13
C VAL A 484 -14.11 11.36 3.92
N GLU A 485 -14.32 10.31 4.71
CA GLU A 485 -13.46 9.13 4.74
C GLU A 485 -13.50 8.39 3.39
N ASP A 486 -14.68 8.14 2.82
CA ASP A 486 -14.80 7.46 1.52
C ASP A 486 -14.26 8.31 0.36
N THR A 487 -14.50 9.62 0.37
CA THR A 487 -13.99 10.49 -0.70
C THR A 487 -12.47 10.50 -0.69
N ALA A 488 -11.85 10.63 0.48
CA ALA A 488 -10.40 10.61 0.60
C ALA A 488 -9.82 9.23 0.24
N GLN A 489 -10.41 8.14 0.73
CA GLN A 489 -9.90 6.79 0.48
C GLN A 489 -10.09 6.34 -0.97
N LEU A 490 -11.28 6.56 -1.55
CA LEU A 490 -11.60 6.12 -2.92
C LEU A 490 -10.91 6.98 -3.97
N PHE A 491 -10.98 8.29 -3.83
CA PHE A 491 -10.62 9.21 -4.92
C PHE A 491 -9.25 9.87 -4.73
N LEU A 492 -8.69 9.89 -3.51
CA LEU A 492 -7.35 10.42 -3.26
C LEU A 492 -6.35 9.33 -2.83
N GLY A 493 -6.81 8.13 -2.51
CA GLY A 493 -5.94 7.07 -1.98
C GLY A 493 -5.35 7.42 -0.61
N LEU A 494 -6.10 8.19 0.20
CA LEU A 494 -5.67 8.69 1.51
C LEU A 494 -6.58 8.16 2.63
N ARG A 495 -5.96 7.75 3.74
CA ARG A 495 -6.66 7.24 4.94
C ARG A 495 -6.66 8.28 6.06
N ILE A 496 -7.53 9.29 5.95
CA ILE A 496 -7.54 10.44 6.88
C ILE A 496 -8.42 10.24 8.13
N GLN A 497 -9.05 9.08 8.33
CA GLN A 497 -9.99 8.84 9.44
C GLN A 497 -9.39 9.04 10.83
N CYS A 498 -8.08 8.77 11.01
CA CYS A 498 -7.41 9.05 12.29
C CYS A 498 -7.35 10.56 12.58
N ALA A 499 -7.26 11.40 11.54
CA ALA A 499 -7.24 12.86 11.63
C ALA A 499 -8.53 13.44 12.24
N ARG A 500 -9.62 12.66 12.29
CA ARG A 500 -10.91 13.08 12.86
C ARG A 500 -10.84 13.40 14.35
N CYS A 501 -10.04 12.65 15.11
CA CYS A 501 -10.02 12.72 16.56
C CYS A 501 -8.70 13.28 17.12
N HIS A 502 -7.61 13.13 16.37
CA HIS A 502 -6.26 13.59 16.73
C HIS A 502 -5.46 13.80 15.43
N HIS A 503 -4.29 14.41 15.46
CA HIS A 503 -3.44 14.50 14.27
C HIS A 503 -3.03 13.09 13.79
N HIS A 504 -2.92 12.88 12.48
CA HIS A 504 -2.69 11.56 11.91
C HIS A 504 -1.32 10.98 12.36
N PRO A 505 -1.24 9.74 12.88
CA PRO A 505 0.01 9.23 13.46
C PRO A 505 1.17 9.03 12.48
N PHE A 506 0.87 8.88 11.19
CA PHE A 506 1.82 8.53 10.14
C PHE A 506 1.85 9.54 8.99
N GLU A 507 1.11 10.66 9.10
CA GLU A 507 0.96 11.65 8.03
C GLU A 507 0.77 13.05 8.59
N LYS A 508 0.83 14.06 7.71
CA LYS A 508 0.69 15.48 8.03
C LYS A 508 -0.75 15.94 8.33
N TRP A 509 -1.75 15.07 8.17
CA TRP A 509 -3.15 15.47 8.25
C TRP A 509 -3.60 15.72 9.70
N SER A 510 -4.05 16.94 9.96
CA SER A 510 -4.55 17.39 11.25
C SER A 510 -6.09 17.29 11.33
N GLN A 511 -6.63 17.49 12.55
CA GLN A 511 -8.07 17.71 12.72
C GLN A 511 -8.57 18.91 11.90
N GLN A 512 -7.76 19.95 11.76
CA GLN A 512 -8.13 21.12 10.95
C GLN A 512 -8.34 20.73 9.49
N ASP A 513 -7.46 19.90 8.93
CA ASP A 513 -7.57 19.39 7.56
C ASP A 513 -8.80 18.51 7.39
N TYR A 514 -9.02 17.59 8.34
CA TYR A 514 -10.19 16.70 8.32
C TYR A 514 -11.50 17.49 8.30
N TYR A 515 -11.65 18.48 9.19
CA TYR A 515 -12.87 19.27 9.28
C TYR A 515 -12.99 20.32 8.16
N GLY A 516 -11.88 20.84 7.64
CA GLY A 516 -11.89 21.66 6.43
C GLY A 516 -12.39 20.88 5.21
N PHE A 517 -11.96 19.63 5.05
CA PHE A 517 -12.48 18.75 4.02
C PHE A 517 -13.95 18.36 4.29
N ALA A 518 -14.32 18.14 5.56
CA ALA A 518 -15.70 17.86 5.96
C ALA A 518 -16.67 18.98 5.60
N ALA A 519 -16.21 20.24 5.60
CA ALA A 519 -17.05 21.39 5.32
C ALA A 519 -17.65 21.39 3.90
N PHE A 520 -17.05 20.69 2.93
CA PHE A 520 -17.67 20.48 1.60
C PHE A 520 -19.02 19.74 1.67
N PHE A 521 -19.21 18.91 2.69
CA PHE A 521 -20.41 18.10 2.85
C PHE A 521 -21.41 18.70 3.85
N SER A 522 -21.14 19.88 4.41
CA SER A 522 -21.94 20.46 5.50
C SER A 522 -23.34 20.94 5.07
N ARG A 523 -23.57 21.08 3.76
CA ARG A 523 -24.81 21.64 3.18
C ARG A 523 -25.66 20.61 2.44
N ILE A 524 -25.48 19.32 2.70
CA ILE A 524 -26.34 18.27 2.14
C ILE A 524 -27.68 18.22 2.89
N GLY A 525 -28.76 18.52 2.18
CA GLY A 525 -30.15 18.31 2.58
C GLY A 525 -30.68 16.95 2.14
N ARG A 526 -31.57 16.39 2.95
CA ARG A 526 -32.29 15.13 2.65
C ARG A 526 -33.77 15.29 2.90
N LYS A 527 -34.59 14.84 1.96
CA LYS A 527 -36.05 14.77 2.09
C LYS A 527 -36.50 13.35 1.79
N LYS A 528 -37.29 12.76 2.69
CA LYS A 528 -37.91 11.47 2.45
C LYS A 528 -38.78 11.54 1.19
N ALA A 529 -38.66 10.56 0.32
CA ALA A 529 -39.57 10.41 -0.80
C ALA A 529 -40.85 9.67 -0.39
N ASP A 530 -41.86 9.77 -1.25
CA ASP A 530 -43.14 9.07 -1.05
C ASP A 530 -42.99 7.54 -1.19
N MET A 531 -41.97 7.09 -1.92
CA MET A 531 -41.61 5.67 -2.03
C MET A 531 -40.38 5.35 -1.17
N PRO A 532 -40.40 4.25 -0.38
CA PRO A 532 -39.23 3.77 0.36
C PRO A 532 -38.02 3.53 -0.57
N GLY A 533 -36.83 3.95 -0.13
CA GLY A 533 -35.59 3.78 -0.90
C GLY A 533 -35.29 4.89 -1.93
N MET A 534 -36.20 5.86 -2.09
CA MET A 534 -36.12 6.92 -3.11
C MET A 534 -35.79 8.31 -2.56
N ASP A 535 -35.22 8.38 -1.35
CA ASP A 535 -34.92 9.65 -0.66
C ASP A 535 -34.20 10.65 -1.57
N ARG A 536 -34.61 11.91 -1.48
CA ARG A 536 -34.08 12.99 -2.30
C ARG A 536 -32.94 13.70 -1.58
N VAL A 537 -31.81 13.85 -2.27
CA VAL A 537 -30.65 14.64 -1.83
C VAL A 537 -30.65 15.98 -2.55
N PHE A 538 -30.34 17.07 -1.85
CA PHE A 538 -30.30 18.42 -2.41
C PHE A 538 -29.33 19.31 -1.62
N HIS A 539 -28.95 20.44 -2.20
CA HIS A 539 -28.17 21.48 -1.52
C HIS A 539 -29.04 22.34 -0.61
N ASN A 540 -28.65 22.51 0.64
CA ASN A 540 -29.25 23.45 1.59
C ASN A 540 -28.50 24.78 1.54
N ARG A 541 -29.20 25.86 1.17
CA ARG A 541 -28.63 27.21 1.18
C ARG A 541 -28.01 27.57 2.54
N GLY A 542 -26.84 28.19 2.52
CA GLY A 542 -26.17 28.76 3.69
C GLY A 542 -24.66 28.56 3.68
N LYS A 543 -23.95 29.26 4.57
CA LYS A 543 -22.49 29.24 4.61
C LYS A 543 -21.87 27.87 4.91
N ALA A 544 -21.13 27.27 3.98
CA ALA A 544 -20.50 25.98 4.23
C ALA A 544 -19.43 26.07 5.32
N SER A 545 -19.47 25.14 6.29
CA SER A 545 -18.50 25.06 7.38
C SER A 545 -18.67 23.76 8.17
N ALA A 546 -17.59 23.24 8.75
CA ALA A 546 -17.64 22.19 9.77
C ALA A 546 -17.08 22.72 11.10
N ASN A 547 -17.52 22.16 12.22
CA ASN A 547 -16.99 22.53 13.52
C ASN A 547 -15.81 21.63 13.88
N ASN A 548 -14.64 22.21 14.12
CA ASN A 548 -13.52 21.48 14.69
C ASN A 548 -13.79 21.26 16.20
N PRO A 549 -14.00 20.02 16.67
CA PRO A 549 -14.40 19.73 18.04
C PRO A 549 -13.32 20.12 19.06
N LYS A 550 -12.07 20.21 18.61
CA LYS A 550 -10.95 20.59 19.46
C LYS A 550 -10.93 22.10 19.72
N THR A 551 -11.04 22.92 18.68
CA THR A 551 -10.97 24.39 18.80
C THR A 551 -12.34 25.03 19.04
N SER A 552 -13.42 24.29 18.81
CA SER A 552 -14.80 24.80 18.75
C SER A 552 -14.98 25.93 17.73
N GLN A 553 -14.11 26.01 16.73
CA GLN A 553 -14.17 27.00 15.66
C GLN A 553 -14.79 26.39 14.40
N ALA A 554 -15.52 27.23 13.67
CA ALA A 554 -16.01 26.90 12.34
C ALA A 554 -14.85 26.93 11.33
N VAL A 555 -14.71 25.85 10.58
CA VAL A 555 -13.70 25.66 9.53
C VAL A 555 -14.40 25.74 8.18
N PRO A 556 -13.93 26.60 7.25
CA PRO A 556 -14.47 26.67 5.88
C PRO A 556 -14.08 25.44 5.04
N PRO A 557 -14.71 25.22 3.88
CA PRO A 557 -14.30 24.20 2.92
C PRO A 557 -12.85 24.37 2.47
N THR A 558 -12.05 23.32 2.64
CA THR A 558 -10.62 23.33 2.30
C THR A 558 -10.24 21.97 1.70
N GLY A 559 -9.69 21.97 0.49
CA GLY A 559 -9.11 20.77 -0.11
C GLY A 559 -7.90 20.28 0.69
N LEU A 560 -7.60 18.98 0.70
CA LEU A 560 -6.47 18.46 1.47
C LEU A 560 -5.15 19.05 0.93
N GLY A 561 -4.44 19.81 1.76
CA GLY A 561 -3.22 20.52 1.37
C GLY A 561 -3.47 21.79 0.53
N GLY A 562 -4.72 22.24 0.42
CA GLY A 562 -5.09 23.49 -0.26
C GLY A 562 -5.46 24.61 0.71
N GLU A 563 -5.79 25.77 0.15
CA GLU A 563 -6.22 26.94 0.91
C GLU A 563 -7.74 26.93 1.18
N PRO A 564 -8.19 27.55 2.29
CA PRO A 564 -9.60 27.79 2.57
C PRO A 564 -10.36 28.46 1.42
N LEU A 565 -11.54 27.95 1.11
CA LEU A 565 -12.42 28.49 0.07
C LEU A 565 -13.55 29.33 0.66
N ASP A 566 -13.74 30.53 0.11
CA ASP A 566 -14.89 31.39 0.41
C ASP A 566 -16.02 31.13 -0.60
N ILE A 567 -16.92 30.20 -0.25
CA ILE A 567 -18.03 29.79 -1.14
C ILE A 567 -19.31 30.56 -0.79
N ALA A 568 -20.03 31.03 -1.82
CA ALA A 568 -21.31 31.72 -1.68
C ALA A 568 -22.41 30.80 -1.11
N GLU A 569 -23.41 31.35 -0.43
CA GLU A 569 -24.41 30.54 0.28
C GLU A 569 -25.35 29.76 -0.65
N GLU A 570 -25.60 30.30 -1.84
CA GLU A 570 -26.38 29.70 -2.91
C GLU A 570 -25.66 28.55 -3.63
N ASP A 571 -24.33 28.51 -3.57
CA ASP A 571 -23.55 27.52 -4.30
C ASP A 571 -23.42 26.23 -3.49
N ASP A 572 -23.44 25.10 -4.19
CA ASP A 572 -23.18 23.79 -3.59
C ASP A 572 -21.66 23.58 -3.44
N PRO A 573 -21.13 23.48 -2.21
CA PRO A 573 -19.69 23.32 -1.99
C PRO A 573 -19.11 22.06 -2.65
N ARG A 574 -19.95 21.04 -2.86
CA ARG A 574 -19.50 19.78 -3.49
C ARG A 574 -19.07 19.98 -4.94
N GLN A 575 -19.59 20.99 -5.63
CA GLN A 575 -19.14 21.34 -6.98
C GLN A 575 -17.68 21.80 -6.96
N TYR A 576 -17.33 22.67 -6.02
CA TYR A 576 -15.95 23.11 -5.81
C TYR A 576 -15.03 21.97 -5.39
N LEU A 577 -15.54 20.99 -4.64
CA LEU A 577 -14.80 19.76 -4.32
C LEU A 577 -14.55 18.93 -5.58
N ALA A 578 -15.58 18.69 -6.41
CA ALA A 578 -15.43 17.95 -7.66
C ALA A 578 -14.44 18.64 -8.61
N ASP A 579 -14.52 19.96 -8.74
CA ASP A 579 -13.57 20.76 -9.51
C ASP A 579 -12.15 20.65 -8.96
N TRP A 580 -11.97 20.65 -7.62
CA TRP A 580 -10.66 20.49 -6.97
C TRP A 580 -10.09 19.08 -7.15
N LEU A 581 -10.93 18.04 -7.11
CA LEU A 581 -10.52 16.65 -7.36
C LEU A 581 -9.96 16.51 -8.78
N GLY A 582 -10.67 17.02 -9.79
CA GLY A 582 -10.31 16.90 -11.20
C GLY A 582 -9.24 17.88 -11.69
N ARG A 583 -8.54 18.61 -10.81
CA ARG A 583 -7.49 19.54 -11.29
C ARG A 583 -6.22 18.78 -11.71
N PRO A 584 -5.53 19.23 -12.76
CA PRO A 584 -4.22 18.68 -13.16
C PRO A 584 -3.13 18.77 -12.09
N ASP A 585 -3.22 19.75 -11.18
CA ASP A 585 -2.26 19.95 -10.10
C ASP A 585 -2.61 19.20 -8.81
N ASN A 586 -3.72 18.45 -8.78
CA ASN A 586 -4.07 17.59 -7.65
C ASN A 586 -3.08 16.42 -7.55
N GLU A 587 -2.29 16.38 -6.48
CA GLU A 587 -1.21 15.39 -6.32
C GLU A 587 -1.69 13.94 -6.13
N PHE A 588 -2.99 13.73 -5.87
CA PHE A 588 -3.54 12.47 -5.38
C PHE A 588 -4.53 11.84 -6.37
N PHE A 589 -5.43 12.63 -6.96
CA PHE A 589 -6.60 12.13 -7.68
C PHE A 589 -6.27 11.15 -8.81
N ALA A 590 -5.38 11.55 -9.73
CA ALA A 590 -4.97 10.70 -10.84
C ALA A 590 -4.15 9.48 -10.35
N LYS A 591 -3.27 9.67 -9.36
CA LYS A 591 -2.42 8.60 -8.81
C LYS A 591 -3.27 7.52 -8.16
N ALA A 592 -4.29 7.90 -7.39
CA ALA A 592 -5.20 6.97 -6.71
C ALA A 592 -5.82 5.97 -7.69
N LEU A 593 -6.35 6.46 -8.82
CA LEU A 593 -6.96 5.58 -9.82
C LEU A 593 -5.92 4.74 -10.57
N VAL A 594 -4.84 5.37 -11.04
CA VAL A 594 -3.77 4.69 -11.78
C VAL A 594 -3.19 3.55 -10.96
N ASN A 595 -2.91 3.79 -9.67
CA ASN A 595 -2.37 2.78 -8.78
C ASN A 595 -3.36 1.64 -8.51
N ARG A 596 -4.66 1.97 -8.36
CA ARG A 596 -5.72 0.97 -8.23
C ARG A 596 -5.84 0.08 -9.47
N TYR A 597 -5.74 0.67 -10.67
CA TYR A 597 -5.80 -0.08 -11.92
C TYR A 597 -4.51 -0.89 -12.14
N TRP A 598 -3.35 -0.33 -11.78
CA TRP A 598 -2.09 -1.08 -11.76
C TRP A 598 -2.19 -2.32 -10.87
N LYS A 599 -2.70 -2.18 -9.64
CA LYS A 599 -2.94 -3.32 -8.73
C LYS A 599 -3.91 -4.34 -9.33
N HIS A 600 -4.96 -3.89 -10.01
CA HIS A 600 -5.89 -4.81 -10.68
C HIS A 600 -5.18 -5.70 -11.70
N PHE A 601 -4.28 -5.14 -12.52
CA PHE A 601 -3.57 -5.89 -13.56
C PHE A 601 -2.39 -6.70 -13.03
N PHE A 602 -1.64 -6.21 -12.03
CA PHE A 602 -0.43 -6.87 -11.53
C PHE A 602 -0.59 -7.59 -10.18
N GLY A 603 -1.74 -7.47 -9.51
CA GLY A 603 -2.01 -8.06 -8.19
C GLY A 603 -1.44 -7.25 -7.02
N ARG A 604 -0.57 -6.27 -7.31
CA ARG A 604 0.05 -5.36 -6.34
C ARG A 604 0.14 -3.96 -6.92
N GLY A 605 -0.17 -2.93 -6.11
CA GLY A 605 -0.01 -1.53 -6.51
C GLY A 605 1.45 -1.09 -6.56
N LEU A 606 1.73 0.02 -7.24
CA LEU A 606 3.02 0.71 -7.11
C LEU A 606 3.16 1.25 -5.68
N VAL A 607 2.09 1.79 -5.12
CA VAL A 607 1.90 1.94 -3.67
C VAL A 607 0.96 0.81 -3.23
N ASP A 608 1.32 0.10 -2.16
CA ASP A 608 0.49 -0.98 -1.63
C ASP A 608 0.45 -0.91 -0.10
N PRO A 609 -0.74 -0.93 0.53
CA PRO A 609 -2.08 -0.95 -0.08
C PRO A 609 -2.36 0.24 -1.00
N GLU A 610 -3.25 0.06 -1.97
CA GLU A 610 -3.49 0.99 -3.09
C GLU A 610 -4.07 2.33 -2.67
N ASP A 611 -4.69 2.37 -1.50
CA ASP A 611 -5.37 3.50 -0.88
C ASP A 611 -4.63 4.03 0.35
N ASP A 612 -3.32 3.74 0.46
CA ASP A 612 -2.46 4.16 1.56
C ASP A 612 -1.26 4.98 1.05
N MET A 613 -1.57 6.04 0.27
CA MET A 613 -0.59 6.91 -0.37
C MET A 613 -0.04 7.95 0.59
N ARG A 614 1.10 7.64 1.20
CA ARG A 614 1.78 8.54 2.14
C ARG A 614 3.27 8.57 1.90
N VAL A 615 3.92 9.63 2.37
CA VAL A 615 5.38 9.80 2.24
C VAL A 615 6.15 8.60 2.82
N THR A 616 5.59 7.97 3.87
CA THR A 616 6.14 6.82 4.60
C THR A 616 5.79 5.47 3.98
N ASN A 617 4.99 5.47 2.91
CA ASN A 617 4.70 4.31 2.07
C ASN A 617 4.90 4.70 0.61
N PRO A 618 6.14 5.00 0.19
CA PRO A 618 6.41 5.50 -1.14
C PRO A 618 6.15 4.43 -2.19
N ALA A 619 5.85 4.86 -3.42
CA ALA A 619 5.71 3.94 -4.54
C ALA A 619 7.01 3.16 -4.78
N SER A 620 6.89 1.88 -5.15
CA SER A 620 8.03 1.06 -5.56
C SER A 620 8.72 1.64 -6.81
N ASN A 621 7.98 2.29 -7.70
CA ASN A 621 8.52 3.04 -8.83
C ASN A 621 7.80 4.41 -8.93
N PRO A 622 8.28 5.45 -8.22
CA PRO A 622 7.65 6.78 -8.20
C PRO A 622 7.58 7.44 -9.58
N GLU A 623 8.62 7.28 -10.41
CA GLU A 623 8.67 7.83 -11.76
C GLU A 623 7.57 7.22 -12.65
N LEU A 624 7.34 5.91 -12.53
CA LEU A 624 6.26 5.22 -13.23
C LEU A 624 4.88 5.68 -12.77
N LEU A 625 4.65 5.76 -11.45
CA LEU A 625 3.37 6.24 -10.91
C LEU A 625 3.06 7.65 -11.39
N ASN A 626 4.04 8.55 -11.33
CA ASN A 626 3.90 9.93 -11.78
C ASN A 626 3.67 10.01 -13.29
N SER A 627 4.37 9.20 -14.10
CA SER A 627 4.22 9.20 -15.56
C SER A 627 2.87 8.66 -16.01
N LEU A 628 2.37 7.59 -15.37
CA LEU A 628 1.03 7.07 -15.62
C LEU A 628 -0.05 8.08 -15.20
N ALA A 629 0.10 8.75 -14.06
CA ALA A 629 -0.83 9.79 -13.62
C ALA A 629 -0.83 10.99 -14.57
N GLN A 630 0.34 11.41 -15.06
CA GLN A 630 0.45 12.49 -16.03
C GLN A 630 -0.18 12.12 -17.39
N ASP A 631 0.12 10.94 -17.95
CA ASP A 631 -0.55 10.49 -19.19
C ASP A 631 -2.07 10.41 -19.00
N PHE A 632 -2.54 9.98 -17.84
CA PHE A 632 -3.97 9.92 -17.55
C PHE A 632 -4.62 11.31 -17.53
N ILE A 633 -3.96 12.32 -16.95
CA ILE A 633 -4.42 13.72 -16.95
C ILE A 633 -4.39 14.30 -18.38
N ASP A 634 -3.27 14.15 -19.08
CA ASP A 634 -3.04 14.72 -20.42
C ASP A 634 -4.04 14.21 -21.46
N ASN A 635 -4.64 13.05 -21.19
CA ASN A 635 -5.61 12.41 -22.08
C ASN A 635 -7.03 12.45 -21.53
N GLY A 636 -7.34 13.45 -20.70
CA GLY A 636 -8.69 13.76 -20.28
C GLY A 636 -9.32 12.65 -19.43
N TYR A 637 -8.52 12.00 -18.58
CA TYR A 637 -8.99 11.00 -17.64
C TYR A 637 -9.66 9.77 -18.30
N ASP A 638 -9.16 9.36 -19.48
CA ASP A 638 -9.66 8.22 -20.27
C ASP A 638 -9.31 6.85 -19.65
N LEU A 639 -10.33 6.15 -19.14
CA LEU A 639 -10.18 4.86 -18.46
C LEU A 639 -9.72 3.73 -19.40
N LYS A 640 -10.30 3.65 -20.60
CA LYS A 640 -9.96 2.58 -21.56
C LYS A 640 -8.54 2.77 -22.10
N ARG A 641 -8.09 4.00 -22.31
CA ARG A 641 -6.69 4.30 -22.67
C ARG A 641 -5.73 3.87 -21.57
N LEU A 642 -6.04 4.16 -20.31
CA LEU A 642 -5.20 3.72 -19.18
C LEU A 642 -5.07 2.18 -19.16
N VAL A 643 -6.20 1.46 -19.28
CA VAL A 643 -6.18 -0.01 -19.36
C VAL A 643 -5.36 -0.50 -20.56
N LYS A 644 -5.55 0.10 -21.73
CA LYS A 644 -4.79 -0.25 -22.94
C LYS A 644 -3.29 -0.04 -22.72
N THR A 645 -2.89 1.12 -22.22
CA THR A 645 -1.48 1.48 -21.95
C THR A 645 -0.80 0.46 -21.04
N ILE A 646 -1.47 0.04 -19.96
CA ILE A 646 -0.96 -0.99 -19.07
C ILE A 646 -0.88 -2.35 -19.78
N THR A 647 -1.96 -2.79 -20.41
CA THR A 647 -2.07 -4.16 -20.96
C THR A 647 -1.30 -4.38 -22.27
N THR A 648 -0.97 -3.31 -23.01
CA THR A 648 -0.08 -3.38 -24.18
C THR A 648 1.40 -3.34 -23.81
N SER A 649 1.75 -2.96 -22.58
CA SER A 649 3.15 -2.94 -22.13
C SER A 649 3.76 -4.33 -22.20
N THR A 650 5.05 -4.40 -22.51
CA THR A 650 5.85 -5.62 -22.46
C THR A 650 5.91 -6.17 -21.03
N THR A 651 5.90 -5.29 -20.03
CA THR A 651 5.87 -5.61 -18.59
C THR A 651 4.62 -6.43 -18.22
N TYR A 652 3.44 -6.01 -18.67
CA TYR A 652 2.20 -6.78 -18.44
C TYR A 652 2.24 -8.14 -19.15
N GLN A 653 2.98 -8.24 -20.25
CA GLN A 653 3.10 -9.44 -21.08
C GLN A 653 4.27 -10.36 -20.68
N LEU A 654 4.98 -10.08 -19.57
CA LEU A 654 5.98 -11.01 -19.06
C LEU A 654 5.33 -12.33 -18.61
N SER A 655 6.07 -13.41 -18.70
CA SER A 655 5.67 -14.73 -18.19
C SER A 655 5.53 -14.69 -16.67
N SER A 656 4.63 -15.51 -16.13
CA SER A 656 4.57 -15.77 -14.69
C SER A 656 5.67 -16.69 -14.19
N GLU A 657 6.19 -17.52 -15.09
CA GLU A 657 7.25 -18.48 -14.78
C GLU A 657 8.50 -17.69 -14.38
N PRO A 658 8.97 -17.86 -13.14
CA PRO A 658 10.16 -17.17 -12.70
C PRO A 658 11.38 -17.74 -13.40
N ASN A 659 12.36 -16.87 -13.65
CA ASN A 659 13.72 -17.32 -13.90
C ASN A 659 14.41 -17.61 -12.54
N ASP A 660 15.65 -18.04 -12.61
CA ASP A 660 16.47 -18.40 -11.45
C ASP A 660 16.64 -17.29 -10.39
N TRP A 661 16.36 -16.04 -10.77
CA TRP A 661 16.70 -14.84 -9.99
C TRP A 661 15.51 -14.02 -9.51
N ASN A 662 14.33 -14.20 -10.10
CA ASN A 662 13.19 -13.31 -9.89
C ASN A 662 11.98 -13.96 -9.21
N LYS A 663 12.13 -15.19 -8.72
CA LYS A 663 11.10 -15.92 -7.98
C LYS A 663 10.58 -15.14 -6.78
N ASP A 664 11.50 -14.54 -6.01
CA ASP A 664 11.22 -13.80 -4.78
C ASP A 664 10.94 -12.30 -5.01
N ASP A 665 10.94 -11.84 -6.26
CA ASP A 665 10.52 -10.48 -6.56
C ASP A 665 9.03 -10.32 -6.28
N LYS A 666 8.70 -9.41 -5.35
CA LYS A 666 7.33 -9.10 -4.95
C LYS A 666 6.91 -7.67 -5.29
N GLN A 667 7.79 -6.82 -5.82
CA GLN A 667 7.48 -5.38 -5.96
C GLN A 667 8.06 -4.67 -7.19
N ASN A 668 8.90 -5.34 -7.97
CA ASN A 668 9.63 -4.71 -9.08
C ASN A 668 9.07 -5.07 -10.46
N PHE A 669 8.08 -5.96 -10.53
CA PHE A 669 7.40 -6.37 -11.76
C PHE A 669 8.36 -6.98 -12.81
N SER A 670 9.37 -7.72 -12.32
CA SER A 670 10.29 -8.49 -13.18
C SER A 670 9.65 -9.70 -13.86
N ARG A 671 8.42 -10.04 -13.48
CA ARG A 671 7.57 -11.08 -14.05
C ARG A 671 6.11 -10.76 -13.76
N TYR A 672 5.20 -11.48 -14.39
CA TYR A 672 3.80 -11.42 -13.99
C TYR A 672 3.58 -12.23 -12.70
N TYR A 673 2.87 -11.66 -11.72
CA TYR A 673 2.58 -12.37 -10.48
C TYR A 673 1.24 -13.12 -10.61
N PRO A 674 1.21 -14.46 -10.44
CA PRO A 674 -0.05 -15.19 -10.50
C PRO A 674 -1.06 -14.66 -9.47
N LYS A 675 -2.25 -14.30 -9.94
CA LYS A 675 -3.34 -13.76 -9.12
C LYS A 675 -4.45 -14.80 -9.03
N ARG A 676 -5.00 -15.00 -7.85
CA ARG A 676 -6.17 -15.88 -7.72
C ARG A 676 -7.37 -15.26 -8.43
N LEU A 677 -8.21 -16.10 -9.07
CA LEU A 677 -9.48 -15.63 -9.61
C LEU A 677 -10.43 -15.19 -8.49
N ASN A 678 -11.05 -14.02 -8.68
CA ASN A 678 -12.08 -13.52 -7.77
C ASN A 678 -13.31 -14.46 -7.77
N ALA A 679 -14.07 -14.45 -6.68
CA ALA A 679 -15.22 -15.33 -6.47
C ALA A 679 -16.20 -15.37 -7.65
N GLU A 680 -16.56 -14.20 -8.17
CA GLU A 680 -17.51 -14.05 -9.29
C GLU A 680 -16.94 -14.64 -10.58
N VAL A 681 -15.69 -14.29 -10.91
CA VAL A 681 -15.00 -14.78 -12.12
C VAL A 681 -14.80 -16.29 -12.04
N LEU A 682 -14.45 -16.83 -10.87
CA LEU A 682 -14.25 -18.26 -10.68
C LEU A 682 -15.55 -19.04 -10.84
N LEU A 683 -16.66 -18.57 -10.25
CA LEU A 683 -17.96 -19.21 -10.41
C LEU A 683 -18.41 -19.22 -11.87
N ASP A 684 -18.29 -18.08 -12.56
CA ASP A 684 -18.63 -17.94 -13.97
C ASP A 684 -17.73 -18.84 -14.85
N SER A 685 -16.45 -18.95 -14.51
CA SER A 685 -15.48 -19.82 -15.20
C SER A 685 -15.82 -21.31 -15.03
N ILE A 686 -16.22 -21.72 -13.83
CA ILE A 686 -16.68 -23.10 -13.56
C ILE A 686 -17.94 -23.38 -14.37
N ASP A 687 -18.90 -22.45 -14.41
CA ASP A 687 -20.11 -22.59 -15.23
C ASP A 687 -19.77 -22.74 -16.71
N GLN A 688 -18.85 -21.93 -17.22
CA GLN A 688 -18.41 -21.99 -18.61
C GLN A 688 -17.77 -23.35 -18.94
N VAL A 689 -16.85 -23.87 -18.11
CA VAL A 689 -16.13 -25.14 -18.34
C VAL A 689 -17.03 -26.36 -18.14
N THR A 690 -17.91 -26.33 -17.14
CA THR A 690 -18.89 -27.40 -16.91
C THR A 690 -20.08 -27.34 -17.86
N GLY A 691 -20.24 -26.25 -18.61
CA GLY A 691 -21.37 -26.05 -19.53
C GLY A 691 -22.71 -25.95 -18.79
N THR A 692 -22.68 -25.40 -17.57
CA THR A 692 -23.86 -25.17 -16.74
C THR A 692 -24.08 -23.67 -16.50
N THR A 693 -25.08 -23.34 -15.69
CA THR A 693 -25.40 -21.95 -15.37
C THR A 693 -25.88 -21.87 -13.93
N THR A 694 -25.24 -21.01 -13.13
CA THR A 694 -25.76 -20.61 -11.82
C THR A 694 -26.93 -19.65 -12.02
N SER A 695 -28.04 -19.91 -11.32
CA SER A 695 -29.21 -19.03 -11.37
C SER A 695 -29.30 -18.19 -10.11
N PHE A 696 -29.49 -16.88 -10.29
CA PHE A 696 -29.66 -15.93 -9.21
C PHE A 696 -31.11 -15.45 -9.17
N ALA A 697 -31.76 -15.55 -8.02
CA ALA A 697 -33.17 -15.16 -7.89
C ALA A 697 -33.36 -13.65 -8.15
N GLY A 698 -34.38 -13.30 -8.93
CA GLY A 698 -34.75 -11.91 -9.19
C GLY A 698 -33.95 -11.19 -10.28
N VAL A 699 -33.15 -11.92 -11.05
CA VAL A 699 -32.51 -11.49 -12.31
C VAL A 699 -32.78 -12.52 -13.43
N PRO A 700 -32.65 -12.16 -14.71
CA PRO A 700 -32.85 -13.11 -15.82
C PRO A 700 -31.92 -14.33 -15.75
N VAL A 701 -32.42 -15.48 -16.21
CA VAL A 701 -31.59 -16.70 -16.37
C VAL A 701 -30.43 -16.39 -17.31
N GLY A 702 -29.22 -16.84 -16.95
CA GLY A 702 -27.99 -16.54 -17.70
C GLY A 702 -27.25 -15.29 -17.22
N THR A 703 -27.79 -14.53 -16.25
CA THR A 703 -27.02 -13.46 -15.59
C THR A 703 -25.82 -14.05 -14.86
N ARG A 704 -24.62 -13.58 -15.21
CA ARG A 704 -23.36 -13.98 -14.60
C ARG A 704 -23.18 -13.42 -13.19
N ALA A 705 -22.34 -14.05 -12.39
CA ALA A 705 -21.97 -13.53 -11.07
C ALA A 705 -21.30 -12.14 -11.17
N THR A 706 -20.48 -11.95 -12.20
CA THR A 706 -19.85 -10.65 -12.54
C THR A 706 -20.85 -9.56 -12.95
N GLN A 707 -22.11 -9.90 -13.23
CA GLN A 707 -23.17 -8.97 -13.61
C GLN A 707 -24.13 -8.64 -12.46
N LEU A 708 -23.87 -9.16 -11.25
CA LEU A 708 -24.75 -8.92 -10.12
C LEU A 708 -24.67 -7.44 -9.67
N PRO A 709 -25.82 -6.75 -9.54
CA PRO A 709 -25.82 -5.32 -9.25
C PRO A 709 -25.47 -4.97 -7.80
N ASP A 710 -25.73 -5.89 -6.87
CA ASP A 710 -25.52 -5.71 -5.43
C ASP A 710 -25.21 -7.07 -4.77
N ASN A 711 -24.92 -7.03 -3.46
CA ASN A 711 -24.56 -8.19 -2.65
C ASN A 711 -25.76 -9.04 -2.16
N GLY A 712 -27.00 -8.65 -2.42
CA GLY A 712 -28.17 -9.28 -1.79
C GLY A 712 -28.58 -10.62 -2.40
N PHE A 713 -27.71 -11.26 -3.19
CA PHE A 713 -27.93 -12.58 -3.77
C PHE A 713 -27.21 -13.63 -2.92
N ASN A 714 -27.99 -14.59 -2.39
CA ASN A 714 -27.48 -15.69 -1.59
C ASN A 714 -26.70 -16.68 -2.45
N SER A 715 -25.39 -16.77 -2.22
CA SER A 715 -24.52 -17.79 -2.79
C SER A 715 -23.42 -18.11 -1.79
N TYR A 716 -23.44 -19.33 -1.26
CA TYR A 716 -22.39 -19.79 -0.35
C TYR A 716 -21.02 -19.83 -1.04
N PHE A 717 -20.98 -20.17 -2.34
CA PHE A 717 -19.78 -20.09 -3.16
C PHE A 717 -19.17 -18.68 -3.11
N LEU A 718 -19.95 -17.66 -3.45
CA LEU A 718 -19.43 -16.29 -3.50
C LEU A 718 -18.90 -15.82 -2.14
N THR A 719 -19.58 -16.17 -1.05
CA THR A 719 -19.12 -15.86 0.32
C THR A 719 -17.80 -16.55 0.66
N VAL A 720 -17.69 -17.87 0.44
CA VAL A 720 -16.48 -18.65 0.80
C VAL A 720 -15.25 -18.22 -0.01
N PHE A 721 -15.46 -17.78 -1.24
CA PHE A 721 -14.41 -17.31 -2.14
C PHE A 721 -14.10 -15.81 -2.02
N GLY A 722 -14.63 -15.13 -1.00
CA GLY A 722 -14.20 -13.78 -0.62
C GLY A 722 -14.85 -12.66 -1.43
N ARG A 723 -16.10 -12.84 -1.91
CA ARG A 723 -16.90 -11.71 -2.43
C ARG A 723 -17.02 -10.63 -1.33
N PRO A 724 -16.84 -9.34 -1.65
CA PRO A 724 -16.90 -8.28 -0.65
C PRO A 724 -18.34 -8.06 -0.19
N GLU A 725 -18.50 -7.63 1.07
CA GLU A 725 -19.80 -7.28 1.64
C GLU A 725 -20.26 -5.88 1.20
N SER A 726 -19.40 -5.13 0.51
CA SER A 726 -19.65 -3.75 0.08
C SER A 726 -19.99 -2.85 1.28
N SER A 727 -19.30 -3.08 2.40
CA SER A 727 -19.56 -2.42 3.68
C SER A 727 -18.69 -1.19 3.90
N SER A 728 -17.54 -1.14 3.23
CA SER A 728 -16.52 -0.11 3.27
C SER A 728 -16.05 0.24 1.85
N ALA A 729 -15.33 1.36 1.75
CA ALA A 729 -14.65 1.79 0.54
C ALA A 729 -13.35 1.00 0.24
N CYS A 730 -13.00 0.02 1.08
CA CYS A 730 -11.73 -0.70 0.97
C CYS A 730 -11.84 -1.86 -0.01
N GLU A 731 -10.95 -1.93 -1.01
CA GLU A 731 -10.79 -3.12 -1.85
C GLU A 731 -10.36 -4.34 -1.02
N CYS A 732 -9.77 -4.12 0.16
CA CYS A 732 -9.35 -5.16 1.09
C CYS A 732 -10.48 -6.04 1.64
N GLU A 733 -11.76 -5.69 1.44
CA GLU A 733 -12.87 -6.62 1.70
C GLU A 733 -12.80 -7.85 0.79
N ARG A 734 -12.22 -7.71 -0.41
CA ARG A 734 -11.94 -8.86 -1.28
C ARG A 734 -10.74 -9.61 -0.72
N SER A 735 -10.98 -10.81 -0.19
CA SER A 735 -9.91 -11.68 0.29
C SER A 735 -9.44 -12.64 -0.81
N SER A 736 -8.16 -12.56 -1.14
CA SER A 736 -7.48 -13.52 -2.02
C SER A 736 -6.80 -14.65 -1.25
N GLU A 737 -6.91 -14.69 0.08
CA GLU A 737 -6.23 -15.67 0.92
C GLU A 737 -6.75 -17.09 0.68
N ALA A 738 -5.83 -18.04 0.68
CA ALA A 738 -6.15 -19.46 0.61
C ALA A 738 -6.73 -19.92 1.95
N ASN A 739 -7.89 -20.56 1.93
CA ASN A 739 -8.45 -21.21 3.10
C ASN A 739 -8.91 -22.65 2.80
N LEU A 740 -8.95 -23.49 3.84
CA LEU A 740 -9.32 -24.90 3.72
C LEU A 740 -10.76 -25.08 3.21
N ALA A 741 -11.67 -24.16 3.57
CA ALA A 741 -13.08 -24.25 3.17
C ALA A 741 -13.25 -24.12 1.65
N GLN A 742 -12.49 -23.26 0.99
CA GLN A 742 -12.49 -23.11 -0.48
C GLN A 742 -12.05 -24.40 -1.17
N SER A 743 -10.94 -24.99 -0.72
CA SER A 743 -10.43 -26.24 -1.28
C SER A 743 -11.43 -27.39 -1.09
N LEU A 744 -12.00 -27.53 0.10
CA LEU A 744 -13.03 -28.54 0.34
C LEU A 744 -14.27 -28.30 -0.53
N HIS A 745 -14.71 -27.04 -0.69
CA HIS A 745 -15.88 -26.71 -1.51
C HIS A 745 -15.71 -27.12 -2.97
N LEU A 746 -14.53 -26.91 -3.57
CA LEU A 746 -14.25 -27.34 -4.95
C LEU A 746 -14.17 -28.86 -5.09
N LEU A 747 -13.64 -29.55 -4.08
CA LEU A 747 -13.43 -30.99 -4.16
C LEU A 747 -14.73 -31.79 -3.91
N ASN A 748 -15.58 -31.36 -2.98
CA ASN A 748 -16.64 -32.23 -2.45
C ASN A 748 -18.04 -31.60 -2.30
N SER A 749 -18.25 -30.33 -2.65
CA SER A 749 -19.57 -29.71 -2.45
C SER A 749 -20.64 -30.29 -3.38
N GLY A 750 -21.87 -30.35 -2.90
CA GLY A 750 -23.03 -30.73 -3.72
C GLY A 750 -23.27 -29.78 -4.90
N GLU A 751 -22.87 -28.52 -4.77
CA GLU A 751 -22.95 -27.52 -5.84
C GLU A 751 -22.03 -27.89 -7.01
N ILE A 752 -20.75 -28.14 -6.76
CA ILE A 752 -19.78 -28.53 -7.81
C ILE A 752 -20.13 -29.89 -8.40
N GLN A 753 -20.48 -30.87 -7.56
CA GLN A 753 -20.92 -32.20 -8.02
C GLN A 753 -22.18 -32.10 -8.88
N GLY A 754 -23.13 -31.24 -8.53
CA GLY A 754 -24.32 -30.98 -9.34
C GLY A 754 -24.02 -30.37 -10.70
N LYS A 755 -23.02 -29.47 -10.80
CA LYS A 755 -22.58 -28.88 -12.08
C LYS A 755 -21.93 -29.93 -12.98
N LEU A 756 -21.05 -30.76 -12.43
CA LEU A 756 -20.34 -31.81 -13.15
C LEU A 756 -21.30 -32.88 -13.69
N THR A 757 -22.22 -33.34 -12.84
CA THR A 757 -23.12 -34.47 -13.15
C THR A 757 -24.37 -34.07 -13.94
N ASN A 758 -24.54 -32.78 -14.25
CA ASN A 758 -25.70 -32.25 -14.95
C ASN A 758 -25.92 -32.94 -16.31
N GLY A 759 -27.13 -33.45 -16.57
CA GLY A 759 -27.47 -34.17 -17.81
C GLY A 759 -27.39 -33.34 -19.08
N ALA A 760 -27.41 -32.01 -18.98
CA ALA A 760 -27.19 -31.07 -20.08
C ALA A 760 -25.81 -30.39 -20.03
N GLY A 761 -24.96 -30.76 -19.06
CA GLY A 761 -23.62 -30.24 -18.87
C GLY A 761 -22.61 -30.74 -19.92
N ARG A 762 -21.39 -30.20 -19.87
CA ARG A 762 -20.29 -30.46 -20.81
C ARG A 762 -19.89 -31.93 -20.83
N ALA A 763 -19.71 -32.56 -19.67
CA ALA A 763 -19.34 -33.97 -19.60
C ALA A 763 -20.39 -34.89 -20.25
N ALA A 764 -21.69 -34.63 -19.99
CA ALA A 764 -22.78 -35.34 -20.62
C ALA A 764 -22.75 -35.18 -22.16
N LYS A 765 -22.59 -33.94 -22.65
CA LYS A 765 -22.50 -33.64 -24.08
C LYS A 765 -21.31 -34.34 -24.76
N LEU A 766 -20.11 -34.25 -24.19
CA LEU A 766 -18.90 -34.87 -24.74
C LEU A 766 -18.98 -36.40 -24.74
N SER A 767 -19.52 -37.00 -23.67
CA SER A 767 -19.70 -38.45 -23.59
C SER A 767 -20.75 -38.99 -24.57
N GLY A 768 -21.78 -38.19 -24.90
CA GLY A 768 -22.80 -38.55 -25.88
C GLY A 768 -22.40 -38.31 -27.34
N ASP A 769 -21.28 -37.61 -27.57
CA ASP A 769 -20.77 -37.29 -28.90
C ASP A 769 -19.90 -38.42 -29.46
N SER A 770 -20.53 -39.43 -30.05
CA SER A 770 -19.81 -40.56 -30.68
C SER A 770 -19.17 -40.22 -32.04
N GLY A 771 -19.40 -39.01 -32.57
CA GLY A 771 -18.92 -38.60 -33.89
C GLY A 771 -17.49 -38.04 -33.89
N ARG A 772 -16.97 -37.63 -32.72
CA ARG A 772 -15.61 -37.08 -32.56
C ARG A 772 -14.73 -38.00 -31.72
N ASP A 773 -13.45 -38.04 -32.06
CA ASP A 773 -12.41 -38.73 -31.29
C ASP A 773 -12.21 -38.05 -29.92
N ASP A 774 -11.83 -38.83 -28.91
CA ASP A 774 -11.63 -38.32 -27.55
C ASP A 774 -10.47 -37.31 -27.48
N GLN A 775 -9.45 -37.39 -28.32
CA GLN A 775 -8.40 -36.36 -28.40
C GLN A 775 -8.96 -34.98 -28.78
N VAL A 776 -9.94 -34.94 -29.69
CA VAL A 776 -10.59 -33.69 -30.11
C VAL A 776 -11.40 -33.11 -28.95
N LYS A 777 -12.10 -33.95 -28.20
CA LYS A 777 -12.91 -33.54 -27.03
C LYS A 777 -12.03 -33.07 -25.87
N ILE A 778 -10.91 -33.76 -25.61
CA ILE A 778 -9.92 -33.34 -24.61
C ILE A 778 -9.32 -32.00 -25.01
N ARG A 779 -8.95 -31.81 -26.28
CA ARG A 779 -8.46 -30.53 -26.78
C ARG A 779 -9.47 -29.39 -26.55
N GLU A 780 -10.76 -29.63 -26.79
CA GLU A 780 -11.83 -28.67 -26.49
C GLU A 780 -11.85 -28.26 -25.02
N LEU A 781 -11.75 -29.22 -24.09
CA LEU A 781 -11.73 -28.95 -22.64
C LEU A 781 -10.54 -28.08 -22.22
N TYR A 782 -9.35 -28.34 -22.76
CA TYR A 782 -8.14 -27.56 -22.47
C TYR A 782 -8.21 -26.13 -23.02
N LEU A 783 -8.76 -25.94 -24.23
CA LEU A 783 -8.98 -24.61 -24.79
C LEU A 783 -10.00 -23.80 -23.98
N LEU A 784 -11.03 -24.45 -23.43
CA LEU A 784 -12.03 -23.80 -22.58
C LEU A 784 -11.49 -23.45 -21.20
N ALA A 785 -10.69 -24.32 -20.57
CA ALA A 785 -10.18 -24.11 -19.22
C ALA A 785 -8.95 -23.19 -19.18
N PHE A 786 -8.04 -23.37 -20.15
CA PHE A 786 -6.68 -22.81 -20.14
C PHE A 786 -6.32 -22.00 -21.39
N SER A 787 -7.17 -22.00 -22.42
CA SER A 787 -6.90 -21.32 -23.69
C SER A 787 -5.65 -21.83 -24.43
N ARG A 788 -5.16 -23.03 -24.08
CA ARG A 788 -4.06 -23.74 -24.76
C ARG A 788 -4.49 -25.14 -25.18
N VAL A 789 -3.69 -25.75 -26.05
CA VAL A 789 -3.82 -27.18 -26.36
C VAL A 789 -3.20 -28.03 -25.23
N PRO A 790 -3.71 -29.24 -24.99
CA PRO A 790 -3.10 -30.17 -24.04
C PRO A 790 -1.74 -30.63 -24.56
N THR A 791 -0.82 -30.90 -23.64
CA THR A 791 0.45 -31.57 -23.95
C THR A 791 0.21 -33.04 -24.32
N ALA A 792 1.21 -33.69 -24.91
CA ALA A 792 1.12 -35.12 -25.25
C ALA A 792 0.89 -36.00 -24.01
N GLU A 793 1.50 -35.66 -22.88
CA GLU A 793 1.32 -36.36 -21.60
C GLU A 793 -0.11 -36.17 -21.06
N GLU A 794 -0.62 -34.95 -21.10
CA GLU A 794 -2.00 -34.61 -20.68
C GLU A 794 -3.05 -35.37 -21.51
N ILE A 795 -2.85 -35.47 -22.83
CA ILE A 795 -3.69 -36.28 -23.72
C ILE A 795 -3.64 -37.76 -23.29
N GLN A 796 -2.45 -38.32 -23.11
CA GLN A 796 -2.28 -39.74 -22.74
C GLN A 796 -2.94 -40.07 -21.40
N ILE A 797 -2.79 -39.21 -20.39
CA ILE A 797 -3.41 -39.39 -19.08
C ILE A 797 -4.94 -39.39 -19.21
N ALA A 798 -5.50 -38.41 -19.93
CA ALA A 798 -6.94 -38.29 -20.09
C ALA A 798 -7.54 -39.45 -20.91
N GLN A 799 -6.89 -39.85 -22.01
CA GLN A 799 -7.34 -41.00 -22.81
C GLN A 799 -7.28 -42.31 -22.01
N ALA A 800 -6.19 -42.55 -21.29
CA ALA A 800 -6.06 -43.74 -20.45
C ALA A 800 -7.13 -43.79 -19.34
N HIS A 801 -7.58 -42.63 -18.84
CA HIS A 801 -8.69 -42.58 -17.88
C HIS A 801 -10.04 -42.91 -18.53
N ILE A 802 -10.30 -42.40 -19.73
CA ILE A 802 -11.53 -42.69 -20.49
C ILE A 802 -11.62 -44.18 -20.82
N GLU A 803 -10.54 -44.78 -21.33
CA GLU A 803 -10.49 -46.20 -21.70
C GLU A 803 -10.69 -47.15 -20.51
N LYS A 804 -10.22 -46.76 -19.32
CA LYS A 804 -10.37 -47.55 -18.09
C LYS A 804 -11.77 -47.45 -17.48
N SER A 805 -12.55 -46.43 -17.83
CA SER A 805 -13.84 -46.19 -17.20
C SER A 805 -14.96 -47.01 -17.83
N GLU A 806 -15.77 -47.67 -16.99
CA GLU A 806 -16.97 -48.39 -17.43
C GLU A 806 -18.06 -47.46 -17.96
N GLN A 807 -18.01 -46.17 -17.60
CA GLN A 807 -18.98 -45.15 -18.01
C GLN A 807 -18.24 -43.91 -18.53
N ALA A 808 -18.31 -43.69 -19.84
CA ALA A 808 -17.67 -42.55 -20.50
C ALA A 808 -18.07 -41.20 -19.87
N LYS A 809 -19.34 -41.05 -19.46
CA LYS A 809 -19.81 -39.83 -18.78
C LYS A 809 -19.03 -39.56 -17.50
N ILE A 810 -18.82 -40.58 -16.65
CA ILE A 810 -18.06 -40.43 -15.40
C ILE A 810 -16.61 -40.06 -15.69
N ALA A 811 -15.99 -40.64 -16.73
CA ALA A 811 -14.63 -40.28 -17.11
C ALA A 811 -14.50 -38.79 -17.47
N TYR A 812 -15.45 -38.25 -18.25
CA TYR A 812 -15.47 -36.83 -18.58
C TYR A 812 -15.82 -35.94 -17.38
N GLU A 813 -16.69 -36.38 -16.47
CA GLU A 813 -16.97 -35.69 -15.20
C GLU A 813 -15.67 -35.56 -14.37
N ASP A 814 -14.90 -36.64 -14.24
CA ASP A 814 -13.61 -36.66 -13.52
C ASP A 814 -12.55 -35.76 -14.18
N ILE A 815 -12.45 -35.77 -15.51
CA ILE A 815 -11.49 -34.91 -16.23
C ILE A 815 -11.84 -33.44 -16.01
N VAL A 816 -13.11 -33.04 -16.15
CA VAL A 816 -13.54 -31.66 -15.91
C VAL A 816 -13.29 -31.27 -14.45
N TRP A 817 -13.57 -32.16 -13.50
CA TRP A 817 -13.28 -31.94 -12.10
C TRP A 817 -11.79 -31.73 -11.83
N ALA A 818 -10.91 -32.53 -12.45
CA ALA A 818 -9.47 -32.37 -12.32
C ALA A 818 -9.00 -31.01 -12.84
N LEU A 819 -9.47 -30.60 -14.03
CA LEU A 819 -9.10 -29.32 -14.64
C LEU A 819 -9.45 -28.13 -13.75
N ILE A 820 -10.67 -28.05 -13.23
CA ILE A 820 -11.13 -26.91 -12.40
C ILE A 820 -10.45 -26.84 -11.02
N ASN A 821 -9.79 -27.91 -10.59
CA ASN A 821 -9.07 -27.96 -9.31
C ASN A 821 -7.55 -27.72 -9.46
N THR A 822 -7.05 -27.52 -10.68
CA THR A 822 -5.64 -27.20 -10.91
C THR A 822 -5.30 -25.76 -10.50
N LYS A 823 -4.03 -25.51 -10.15
CA LYS A 823 -3.53 -24.15 -9.93
C LYS A 823 -3.65 -23.29 -11.20
N GLU A 824 -3.42 -23.88 -12.36
CA GLU A 824 -3.55 -23.20 -13.66
C GLU A 824 -4.97 -22.65 -13.88
N PHE A 825 -6.00 -23.37 -13.41
CA PHE A 825 -7.38 -22.89 -13.47
C PHE A 825 -7.66 -21.79 -12.45
N LEU A 826 -7.27 -22.02 -11.19
CA LEU A 826 -7.62 -21.17 -10.06
C LEU A 826 -6.88 -19.83 -10.03
N PHE A 827 -5.78 -19.71 -10.79
CA PHE A 827 -4.97 -18.52 -10.89
C PHE A 827 -4.95 -17.97 -12.32
N ASN A 828 -5.07 -16.65 -12.43
CA ASN A 828 -4.66 -15.90 -13.60
C ASN A 828 -3.13 -15.73 -13.57
N HIS A 829 -2.44 -16.14 -14.63
CA HIS A 829 -0.98 -16.26 -14.65
C HIS A 829 -0.41 -15.64 -15.92
#